data_AF-A0A093VHX0-F1
#
_entry.id   AF-A0A093VHX0-F1
#
_cell.length_a   1.000
_cell.length_b   1.000
_cell.length_c   1.000
_cell.angle_alpha   90.00
_cell.angle_beta   90.00
_cell.angle_gamma   90.00
#
_symmetry.space_group_name_H-M   'P 1'
#
loop_
_entity.id
_entity.type
_entity.pdbx_description
1 polymer ?
#
loop_
_entity_poly.entity_id
_entity_poly.type
_entity_poly.pdbx_seq_one_letter_code
_entity_poly.pdbx_strand_id
1 'polypeptide(L)'
;MANQALVIPQEFYPETIDEIRDREYPTLRGYVTYLDHAGTTLYAKSLIEKYSQDLTSNLFGNPHSASASSQITSNRIEDIRLKALRFFNADPDVYDLVFVPNATAGIKLVAESLRDFRSSSFGDRQRGFWYGYHVDSHTSLVGVRTLADFGNRCFSTDNEVRQWVDSLNTNDDSTRLFAYPAQSNMNGQRFPLNWCNQIRTAGKQNTFTLLDAASLVSTSPLDLSDPQVCPDFVVLSFYKIFGFPDLGALIVRKESGHIFNHRQYFGGGTVEMVTVGNEWYARKQSSIHDQLEDGTLPFHNIIALESAFQVHERLYGSIANISNHTAFLVKQLFDRLSSIKHANGKPVCHFYLSSGCSYEDRSSQGPIIALNLLDSNGDWVGKSEIEKLASVKSIHIRSGTLCNPGGTASLLGLSNEEMEANYKAGQRCGDENDIMQGKPTGALRLSLGPMTSSRDIDRFVWFITEFYAEESPLPALSDVQLLGTAEADRYYVESLCVYPIKSCSGFAIPPGVVWKVRPEGLAWDREWCIVHQGTGTALSQKRYPHMALIKPILDFEKGLLCITGDSATGRRQLDIPLSRDDPRLVTTEMTRSCQNSASVRKPSLICGDRVVIQVYTSSEVSAFFSDLLGVPCTLARFPPKSYERHSKSPYRQHPHHSPKSRNEMPGSFPLETSHVNGNNSSPRRKASGTSNPILLSNEREFDDNYHFSSQQYQPQHKNSSSKRLSREYSRCRESSFSFSSSTLITSYIINIIAF
;
A
#
# COMPACT_ATOMS: atom_id res chain seq x y z
N MET A 1 -12.56 35.98 -1.98
CA MET A 1 -11.98 36.77 -0.85
C MET A 1 -10.47 36.80 -1.03
N ALA A 2 -9.84 37.93 -0.71
CA ALA A 2 -8.45 38.24 -1.07
C ALA A 2 -7.43 37.17 -0.62
N ASN A 3 -6.53 36.80 -1.54
CA ASN A 3 -5.28 36.07 -1.27
C ASN A 3 -4.43 36.84 -0.25
N GLN A 4 -4.68 36.65 1.04
CA GLN A 4 -3.68 36.95 2.06
C GLN A 4 -2.62 35.85 1.98
N ALA A 5 -1.44 36.20 1.49
CA ALA A 5 -0.27 35.32 1.58
C ALA A 5 -0.08 34.92 3.05
N LEU A 6 0.02 33.62 3.31
CA LEU A 6 0.31 33.08 4.64
C LEU A 6 1.62 33.68 5.15
N VAL A 7 1.54 34.61 6.09
CA VAL A 7 2.69 35.07 6.87
C VAL A 7 2.89 34.05 7.99
N ILE A 8 3.79 33.09 7.76
CA ILE A 8 4.23 32.15 8.79
C ILE A 8 5.06 32.96 9.80
N PRO A 9 4.79 32.89 11.11
CA PRO A 9 5.71 33.41 12.10
C PRO A 9 7.07 32.72 11.94
N GLN A 10 8.12 33.49 11.67
CA GLN A 10 9.51 33.03 11.62
C GLN A 10 9.86 32.24 12.89
N GLU A 11 10.36 31.01 12.91
CA GLU A 11 10.24 29.86 12.02
C GLU A 11 10.54 28.67 12.95
N PHE A 12 9.74 27.61 12.97
CA PHE A 12 9.94 26.51 13.93
C PHE A 12 11.33 25.85 13.80
N TYR A 13 12.03 26.08 12.70
CA TYR A 13 13.31 25.49 12.35
C TYR A 13 14.46 26.51 12.37
N PRO A 14 15.73 26.05 12.35
CA PRO A 14 16.89 26.93 12.30
C PRO A 14 17.01 27.78 11.03
N GLU A 15 16.40 27.32 9.93
CA GLU A 15 16.38 27.95 8.61
C GLU A 15 14.97 27.90 8.04
N THR A 16 14.69 28.68 7.00
CA THR A 16 13.36 28.71 6.40
C THR A 16 13.01 27.38 5.75
N ILE A 17 11.73 27.00 5.81
CA ILE A 17 11.30 25.74 5.20
C ILE A 17 11.51 25.74 3.68
N ASP A 18 11.39 26.89 3.04
CA ASP A 18 11.65 27.06 1.62
C ASP A 18 13.15 26.89 1.30
N GLU A 19 14.06 27.44 2.11
CA GLU A 19 15.51 27.22 1.96
C GLU A 19 15.91 25.76 2.19
N ILE A 20 15.37 25.12 3.23
CA ILE A 20 15.58 23.69 3.50
C ILE A 20 15.10 22.87 2.30
N ARG A 21 13.90 23.13 1.79
CA ARG A 21 13.33 22.41 0.63
C ARG A 21 14.18 22.55 -0.62
N ASP A 22 14.57 23.77 -0.97
CA ASP A 22 15.32 24.05 -2.19
C ASP A 22 16.69 23.36 -2.17
N ARG A 23 17.32 23.26 -1.00
CA ARG A 23 18.62 22.60 -0.82
C ARG A 23 18.52 21.08 -0.70
N GLU A 24 17.63 20.59 0.15
CA GLU A 24 17.63 19.19 0.62
C GLU A 24 16.65 18.29 -0.12
N TYR A 25 15.62 18.86 -0.76
CA TYR A 25 14.54 18.11 -1.41
C TYR A 25 14.38 18.53 -2.88
N PRO A 26 15.39 18.30 -3.74
CA PRO A 26 15.33 18.69 -5.15
C PRO A 26 14.17 18.05 -5.92
N THR A 27 13.67 16.90 -5.45
CA THR A 27 12.50 16.20 -6.00
C THR A 27 11.18 16.94 -5.77
N LEU A 28 11.14 17.91 -4.85
CA LEU A 28 10.00 18.77 -4.57
C LEU A 28 10.08 20.14 -5.28
N ARG A 29 11.13 20.38 -6.09
CA ARG A 29 11.25 21.61 -6.87
C ARG A 29 10.12 21.71 -7.91
N GLY A 30 9.64 22.93 -8.16
CA GLY A 30 8.56 23.20 -9.10
C GLY A 30 7.16 23.08 -8.48
N TYR A 31 6.24 22.42 -9.19
CA TYR A 31 4.82 22.33 -8.83
C TYR A 31 4.42 21.01 -8.15
N VAL A 32 5.38 20.32 -7.51
CA VAL A 32 5.11 19.06 -6.78
C VAL A 32 4.66 19.36 -5.36
N THR A 33 3.56 18.74 -4.94
CA THR A 33 3.02 18.79 -3.57
C THR A 33 2.94 17.37 -3.02
N TYR A 34 3.62 17.08 -1.90
CA TYR A 34 3.63 15.77 -1.27
C TYR A 34 2.90 15.80 0.07
N LEU A 35 1.83 15.00 0.20
CA LEU A 35 0.94 14.95 1.36
C LEU A 35 0.73 13.49 1.84
N ASP A 36 1.67 12.58 1.58
CA ASP A 36 1.64 11.17 2.02
C ASP A 36 2.72 10.82 3.08
N HIS A 37 3.08 11.80 3.92
CA HIS A 37 4.11 11.64 4.95
C HIS A 37 3.82 10.55 6.00
N ALA A 38 2.56 10.22 6.28
CA ALA A 38 2.21 9.16 7.23
C ALA A 38 2.49 7.74 6.68
N GLY A 39 2.56 7.59 5.35
CA GLY A 39 2.98 6.36 4.69
C GLY A 39 4.50 6.19 4.79
N THR A 40 5.24 7.11 4.19
CA THR A 40 6.70 7.20 4.24
C THR A 40 7.07 8.65 3.97
N THR A 41 7.93 9.24 4.80
CA THR A 41 8.39 10.60 4.54
C THR A 41 9.55 10.61 3.53
N LEU A 42 9.99 11.78 3.09
CA LEU A 42 11.07 11.91 2.13
C LEU A 42 12.42 12.01 2.83
N TYR A 43 13.44 11.34 2.30
CA TYR A 43 14.81 11.48 2.78
C TYR A 43 15.46 12.76 2.24
N ALA A 44 16.29 13.39 3.06
CA ALA A 44 17.07 14.56 2.64
C ALA A 44 18.23 14.14 1.73
N LYS A 45 18.56 14.99 0.75
CA LYS A 45 19.73 14.80 -0.12
C LYS A 45 21.03 14.61 0.68
N SER A 46 21.26 15.49 1.66
CA SER A 46 22.50 15.44 2.48
C SER A 46 22.62 14.16 3.32
N LEU A 47 21.50 13.52 3.68
CA LEU A 47 21.51 12.22 4.37
C LEU A 47 22.12 11.14 3.47
N ILE A 48 21.74 11.10 2.19
CA ILE A 48 22.27 10.12 1.22
C ILE A 48 23.73 10.42 0.89
N GLU A 49 24.09 11.69 0.69
CA GLU A 49 25.47 12.09 0.41
C GLU A 49 26.40 11.73 1.58
N LYS A 50 25.98 12.02 2.82
CA LYS A 50 26.75 11.69 4.01
C LYS A 50 26.90 10.19 4.21
N TYR A 51 25.83 9.43 4.02
CA TYR A 51 25.89 7.97 4.11
C TYR A 51 26.78 7.37 3.00
N SER A 52 26.69 7.88 1.77
CA SER A 52 27.55 7.46 0.67
C SER A 52 29.03 7.76 0.95
N GLN A 53 29.35 8.91 1.54
CA GLN A 53 30.69 9.24 1.98
C GLN A 53 31.18 8.26 3.07
N ASP A 54 30.32 7.92 4.04
CA ASP A 54 30.66 6.98 5.11
C ASP A 54 30.99 5.59 4.54
N LEU A 55 30.16 5.07 3.63
CA LEU A 55 30.39 3.76 2.98
C LEU A 55 31.64 3.71 2.10
N THR A 56 32.00 4.82 1.45
CA THR A 56 33.15 4.86 0.53
C THR A 56 34.46 5.14 1.26
N SER A 57 34.40 5.69 2.47
CA SER A 57 35.57 6.01 3.29
C SER A 57 35.93 4.93 4.30
N ASN A 58 35.00 4.01 4.60
CA ASN A 58 35.17 2.99 5.64
C ASN A 58 35.00 1.56 5.08
N LEU A 59 35.78 0.62 5.61
CA LEU A 59 35.64 -0.80 5.31
C LEU A 59 34.77 -1.47 6.38
N PHE A 60 33.47 -1.63 6.12
CA PHE A 60 32.55 -2.33 7.01
C PHE A 60 32.56 -3.85 6.72
N GLY A 61 32.94 -4.64 7.72
CA GLY A 61 32.89 -6.09 7.67
C GLY A 61 31.60 -6.65 8.28
N ASN A 62 31.30 -7.93 8.01
CA ASN A 62 30.24 -8.64 8.73
C ASN A 62 30.55 -8.66 10.24
N PRO A 63 29.65 -8.26 11.16
CA PRO A 63 29.89 -8.09 12.60
C PRO A 63 30.23 -9.37 13.40
N HIS A 64 30.21 -10.56 12.78
CA HIS A 64 30.47 -11.84 13.46
C HIS A 64 31.92 -12.33 13.39
N SER A 65 32.87 -11.50 12.96
CA SER A 65 34.28 -11.88 12.78
C SER A 65 35.19 -11.12 13.76
N ALA A 66 36.40 -11.64 13.99
CA ALA A 66 37.39 -10.95 14.82
C ALA A 66 38.20 -9.88 14.04
N SER A 67 37.95 -9.68 12.74
CA SER A 67 38.70 -8.73 11.92
C SER A 67 38.43 -7.28 12.33
N ALA A 68 39.40 -6.39 12.08
CA ALA A 68 39.24 -4.95 12.41
C ALA A 68 37.99 -4.33 11.77
N SER A 69 37.71 -4.66 10.50
CA SER A 69 36.50 -4.19 9.79
C SER A 69 35.20 -4.70 10.43
N SER A 70 35.22 -5.89 11.01
CA SER A 70 34.07 -6.47 11.71
C SER A 70 33.85 -5.78 13.06
N GLN A 71 34.92 -5.56 13.83
CA GLN A 71 34.86 -4.86 15.11
C GLN A 71 34.37 -3.41 14.95
N ILE A 72 34.81 -2.71 13.89
CA ILE A 72 34.30 -1.37 13.55
C ILE A 72 32.79 -1.41 13.32
N THR A 73 32.30 -2.37 12.53
CA THR A 73 30.86 -2.53 12.29
C THR A 73 30.10 -2.82 13.58
N SER A 74 30.59 -3.74 14.42
CA SER A 74 29.94 -4.10 15.69
C SER A 74 29.86 -2.91 16.64
N ASN A 75 30.97 -2.16 16.82
CA ASN A 75 30.98 -0.97 17.66
C ASN A 75 30.03 0.12 17.13
N ARG A 76 29.98 0.31 15.79
CA ARG A 76 29.03 1.23 15.16
C ARG A 76 27.58 0.85 15.45
N ILE A 77 27.24 -0.44 15.40
CA ILE A 77 25.88 -0.92 15.70
C ILE A 77 25.51 -0.59 17.15
N GLU A 78 26.41 -0.85 18.11
CA GLU A 78 26.20 -0.54 19.53
C GLU A 78 26.00 0.96 19.78
N ASP A 79 26.87 1.81 19.21
CA ASP A 79 26.78 3.27 19.36
C ASP A 79 25.44 3.81 18.82
N ILE A 80 25.00 3.27 17.68
CA ILE A 80 23.76 3.68 17.02
C ILE A 80 22.54 3.17 17.80
N ARG A 81 22.61 1.98 18.40
CA ARG A 81 21.56 1.48 19.31
C ARG A 81 21.37 2.42 20.50
N LEU A 82 22.46 2.84 21.15
CA LEU A 82 22.42 3.81 22.24
C LEU A 82 21.87 5.17 21.77
N LYS A 83 22.27 5.63 20.58
CA LYS A 83 21.76 6.88 20.01
C LYS A 83 20.26 6.81 19.73
N ALA A 84 19.78 5.67 19.23
CA ALA A 84 18.36 5.45 18.98
C ALA A 84 17.55 5.40 20.29
N LEU A 85 18.06 4.77 21.35
CA LEU A 85 17.43 4.82 22.69
C LEU A 85 17.37 6.26 23.22
N ARG A 86 18.48 7.01 23.15
CA ARG A 86 18.53 8.42 23.56
C ARG A 86 17.55 9.32 22.79
N PHE A 87 17.32 9.04 21.51
CA PHE A 87 16.34 9.78 20.70
C PHE A 87 14.91 9.71 21.28
N PHE A 88 14.58 8.63 22.01
CA PHE A 88 13.31 8.45 22.71
C PHE A 88 13.39 8.68 24.21
N ASN A 89 14.50 9.25 24.71
CA ASN A 89 14.81 9.35 26.15
C ASN A 89 14.71 8.01 26.91
N ALA A 90 14.94 6.89 26.22
CA ALA A 90 14.92 5.57 26.82
C ALA A 90 16.27 5.28 27.49
N ASP A 91 16.26 5.06 28.81
CA ASP A 91 17.45 4.69 29.56
C ASP A 91 17.93 3.28 29.14
N PRO A 92 19.17 3.10 28.64
CA PRO A 92 19.71 1.80 28.27
C PRO A 92 19.85 0.82 29.44
N ASP A 93 19.75 1.26 30.70
CA ASP A 93 19.70 0.36 31.85
C ASP A 93 18.31 -0.25 32.04
N VAL A 94 17.25 0.46 31.62
CA VAL A 94 15.85 0.04 31.75
C VAL A 94 15.31 -0.60 30.47
N TYR A 95 15.77 -0.12 29.32
CA TYR A 95 15.30 -0.52 28.00
C TYR A 95 16.42 -1.16 27.18
N ASP A 96 16.05 -2.08 26.30
CA ASP A 96 16.90 -2.58 25.22
C ASP A 96 16.25 -2.26 23.88
N LEU A 97 17.04 -2.18 22.81
CA LEU A 97 16.55 -1.89 21.46
C LEU A 97 16.98 -2.99 20.50
N VAL A 98 15.99 -3.61 19.89
CA VAL A 98 16.14 -4.66 18.89
C VAL A 98 15.90 -4.07 17.51
N PHE A 99 16.89 -4.15 16.63
CA PHE A 99 16.71 -3.75 15.23
C PHE A 99 15.83 -4.76 14.50
N VAL A 100 14.80 -4.26 13.83
CA VAL A 100 13.86 -5.06 13.03
C VAL A 100 13.69 -4.44 11.65
N PRO A 101 13.22 -5.16 10.63
CA PRO A 101 12.99 -4.58 9.30
C PRO A 101 12.00 -3.39 9.28
N ASN A 102 11.00 -3.40 10.18
CA ASN A 102 9.98 -2.36 10.33
C ASN A 102 9.10 -2.66 11.56
N ALA A 103 8.19 -1.74 11.92
CA ALA A 103 7.25 -1.91 13.03
C ALA A 103 6.44 -3.23 12.96
N THR A 104 6.00 -3.64 11.77
CA THR A 104 5.25 -4.90 11.58
C THR A 104 6.07 -6.12 12.00
N ALA A 105 7.37 -6.14 11.70
CA ALA A 105 8.25 -7.20 12.13
C ALA A 105 8.43 -7.22 13.67
N GLY A 106 8.53 -6.05 14.30
CA GLY A 106 8.55 -5.93 15.77
C GLY A 106 7.27 -6.44 16.44
N ILE A 107 6.10 -6.08 15.88
CA ILE A 107 4.79 -6.57 16.34
C ILE A 107 4.74 -8.09 16.28
N LYS A 108 5.13 -8.65 15.12
CA LYS A 108 5.13 -10.09 14.90
C LYS A 108 6.07 -10.79 15.89
N LEU A 109 7.26 -10.25 16.14
CA LEU A 109 8.23 -10.81 17.07
C LEU A 109 7.68 -10.92 18.50
N VAL A 110 7.03 -9.87 19.00
CA VAL A 110 6.39 -9.88 20.32
C VAL A 110 5.24 -10.89 20.37
N ALA A 111 4.37 -10.89 19.34
CA ALA A 111 3.23 -11.80 19.28
C ALA A 111 3.64 -13.29 19.20
N GLU A 112 4.65 -13.62 18.40
CA GLU A 112 5.19 -14.98 18.32
C GLU A 112 5.84 -15.42 19.63
N SER A 113 6.51 -14.50 20.33
CA SER A 113 7.13 -14.79 21.62
C SER A 113 6.09 -15.04 22.71
N LEU A 114 4.99 -14.27 22.74
CA LEU A 114 3.87 -14.50 23.66
C LEU A 114 3.05 -15.75 23.33
N ARG A 115 2.92 -16.12 22.05
CA ARG A 115 2.34 -17.40 21.64
C ARG A 115 3.13 -18.58 22.22
N ASP A 116 4.46 -18.47 22.21
CA ASP A 116 5.35 -19.52 22.69
C ASP A 116 5.59 -19.43 24.22
N PHE A 117 5.18 -18.33 24.86
CA PHE A 117 5.38 -18.07 26.28
C PHE A 117 4.59 -19.04 27.16
N ARG A 118 5.21 -19.41 28.30
CA ARG A 118 4.64 -20.28 29.32
C ARG A 118 4.67 -19.56 30.66
N SER A 119 3.50 -19.28 31.24
CA SER A 119 3.42 -18.73 32.60
C SER A 119 3.74 -19.82 33.62
N SER A 120 4.54 -19.47 34.62
CA SER A 120 4.93 -20.36 35.72
C SER A 120 3.76 -20.82 36.60
N SER A 121 2.63 -20.12 36.58
CA SER A 121 1.57 -20.30 37.59
C SER A 121 0.50 -21.36 37.24
N PHE A 122 0.42 -21.80 35.97
CA PHE A 122 -0.54 -22.84 35.56
C PHE A 122 0.07 -24.25 35.44
N GLY A 123 1.31 -24.41 35.92
CA GLY A 123 2.12 -25.57 35.55
C GLY A 123 2.47 -25.52 34.06
N ASP A 124 3.46 -26.30 33.65
CA ASP A 124 4.11 -26.25 32.33
C ASP A 124 3.22 -26.71 31.14
N ARG A 125 1.89 -26.54 31.23
CA ARG A 125 0.87 -27.17 30.36
C ARG A 125 0.11 -26.20 29.44
N GLN A 126 0.09 -24.88 29.69
CA GLN A 126 -0.60 -23.92 28.83
C GLN A 126 0.36 -22.86 28.28
N ARG A 127 0.41 -22.79 26.94
CA ARG A 127 1.11 -21.76 26.15
C ARG A 127 0.07 -20.82 25.53
N GLY A 128 0.47 -19.58 25.27
CA GLY A 128 -0.35 -18.60 24.56
C GLY A 128 -0.77 -17.42 25.43
N PHE A 129 -1.64 -16.58 24.87
CA PHE A 129 -2.04 -15.31 25.48
C PHE A 129 -3.44 -14.90 25.02
N TRP A 130 -4.07 -14.01 25.79
CA TRP A 130 -5.27 -13.26 25.39
C TRP A 130 -4.86 -11.93 24.76
N TYR A 131 -5.57 -11.49 23.72
CA TYR A 131 -5.21 -10.28 22.97
C TYR A 131 -6.31 -9.22 22.92
N GLY A 132 -6.00 -8.01 23.37
CA GLY A 132 -6.84 -6.83 23.23
C GLY A 132 -6.22 -5.82 22.26
N TYR A 133 -7.02 -5.21 21.38
CA TYR A 133 -6.52 -4.14 20.51
C TYR A 133 -7.57 -3.06 20.22
N HIS A 134 -7.12 -1.83 19.98
CA HIS A 134 -8.01 -0.72 19.64
C HIS A 134 -8.48 -0.81 18.17
N VAL A 135 -9.70 -0.34 17.85
CA VAL A 135 -10.29 -0.39 16.50
C VAL A 135 -9.48 0.37 15.44
N ASP A 136 -8.79 1.43 15.85
CA ASP A 136 -7.86 2.21 15.01
C ASP A 136 -6.50 1.55 14.79
N SER A 137 -6.32 0.31 15.22
CA SER A 137 -5.09 -0.44 14.99
C SER A 137 -4.77 -0.61 13.50
N HIS A 138 -3.49 -0.43 13.16
CA HIS A 138 -2.98 -0.77 11.83
C HIS A 138 -3.15 -2.28 11.57
N THR A 139 -3.29 -2.69 10.30
CA THR A 139 -3.50 -4.09 9.90
C THR A 139 -2.50 -5.07 10.55
N SER A 140 -1.26 -4.62 10.81
CA SER A 140 -0.23 -5.42 11.51
C SER A 140 -0.63 -5.81 12.93
N LEU A 141 -1.22 -4.90 13.71
CA LEU A 141 -1.76 -5.17 15.05
C LEU A 141 -3.04 -6.01 14.97
N VAL A 142 -3.90 -5.75 13.99
CA VAL A 142 -5.12 -6.55 13.79
C VAL A 142 -4.77 -8.02 13.53
N GLY A 143 -3.70 -8.29 12.79
CA GLY A 143 -3.24 -9.64 12.48
C GLY A 143 -2.83 -10.47 13.70
N VAL A 144 -2.36 -9.83 14.79
CA VAL A 144 -1.93 -10.53 16.03
C VAL A 144 -3.05 -11.37 16.64
N ARG A 145 -4.31 -11.00 16.43
CA ARG A 145 -5.47 -11.73 16.96
C ARG A 145 -5.53 -13.20 16.55
N THR A 146 -4.90 -13.57 15.42
CA THR A 146 -4.86 -14.96 14.95
C THR A 146 -3.86 -15.83 15.69
N LEU A 147 -2.99 -15.23 16.52
CA LEU A 147 -1.99 -15.92 17.34
C LEU A 147 -2.41 -16.01 18.82
N ALA A 148 -3.57 -15.46 19.19
CA ALA A 148 -4.03 -15.37 20.57
C ALA A 148 -4.88 -16.60 20.96
N ASP A 149 -4.25 -17.60 21.58
CA ASP A 149 -4.88 -18.88 21.96
C ASP A 149 -5.98 -18.73 23.02
N PHE A 150 -5.92 -17.70 23.87
CA PHE A 150 -6.90 -17.48 24.95
C PHE A 150 -8.04 -16.54 24.53
N GLY A 151 -8.16 -16.25 23.23
CA GLY A 151 -9.17 -15.37 22.66
C GLY A 151 -8.68 -13.93 22.46
N ASN A 152 -9.51 -13.12 21.83
CA ASN A 152 -9.19 -11.74 21.52
C ASN A 152 -10.41 -10.81 21.57
N ARG A 153 -10.16 -9.52 21.73
CA ARG A 153 -11.18 -8.45 21.70
C ARG A 153 -10.68 -7.23 20.94
N CYS A 154 -11.50 -6.74 20.02
CA CYS A 154 -11.35 -5.40 19.45
C CYS A 154 -12.15 -4.42 20.30
N PHE A 155 -11.51 -3.36 20.78
CA PHE A 155 -12.14 -2.27 21.53
C PHE A 155 -12.55 -1.16 20.57
N SER A 156 -13.85 -0.86 20.51
CA SER A 156 -14.39 0.10 19.55
C SER A 156 -14.26 1.55 20.02
N THR A 157 -14.06 1.77 21.32
CA THR A 157 -13.94 3.10 21.92
C THR A 157 -12.95 3.09 23.08
N ASP A 158 -12.39 4.27 23.37
CA ASP A 158 -11.59 4.55 24.57
C ASP A 158 -12.32 4.13 25.87
N ASN A 159 -13.63 4.27 25.92
CA ASN A 159 -14.42 3.92 27.10
C ASN A 159 -14.47 2.40 27.32
N GLU A 160 -14.57 1.60 26.24
CA GLU A 160 -14.48 0.15 26.38
C GLU A 160 -13.11 -0.30 26.88
N VAL A 161 -12.03 0.39 26.48
CA VAL A 161 -10.68 0.13 27.02
C VAL A 161 -10.68 0.42 28.52
N ARG A 162 -11.16 1.59 28.97
CA ARG A 162 -11.22 1.94 30.41
C ARG A 162 -12.02 0.93 31.21
N GLN A 163 -13.21 0.56 30.75
CA GLN A 163 -14.05 -0.45 31.41
C GLN A 163 -13.36 -1.81 31.52
N TRP A 164 -12.58 -2.20 30.50
CA TRP A 164 -11.80 -3.42 30.57
C TRP A 164 -10.65 -3.31 31.58
N VAL A 165 -9.92 -2.20 31.59
CA VAL A 165 -8.87 -1.96 32.59
C VAL A 165 -9.43 -2.01 34.01
N ASP A 166 -10.59 -1.39 34.26
CA ASP A 166 -11.26 -1.42 35.57
C ASP A 166 -11.74 -2.84 35.97
N SER A 167 -11.98 -3.71 34.97
CA SER A 167 -12.39 -5.10 35.19
C SER A 167 -11.23 -6.08 35.43
N LEU A 168 -9.98 -5.64 35.22
CA LEU A 168 -8.82 -6.51 35.38
C LEU A 168 -8.69 -6.95 36.85
N ASN A 169 -8.68 -8.27 37.05
CA ASN A 169 -8.57 -8.87 38.36
C ASN A 169 -7.12 -9.24 38.67
N THR A 170 -6.57 -8.67 39.74
CA THR A 170 -5.20 -8.93 40.19
C THR A 170 -4.93 -10.38 40.63
N ASN A 171 -5.96 -11.23 40.75
CA ASN A 171 -5.82 -12.65 41.06
C ASN A 171 -5.76 -13.54 39.81
N ASP A 172 -5.96 -12.98 38.62
CA ASP A 172 -5.91 -13.70 37.35
C ASP A 172 -4.50 -13.63 36.75
N ASP A 173 -3.86 -14.80 36.64
CA ASP A 173 -2.48 -14.91 36.14
C ASP A 173 -2.38 -15.27 34.64
N SER A 174 -3.48 -15.17 33.89
CA SER A 174 -3.43 -15.41 32.45
C SER A 174 -2.64 -14.32 31.72
N THR A 175 -1.79 -14.77 30.79
CA THR A 175 -0.97 -13.90 29.95
C THR A 175 -1.84 -13.09 29.00
N ARG A 176 -1.65 -11.76 29.01
CA ARG A 176 -2.43 -10.80 28.23
C ARG A 176 -1.53 -9.84 27.49
N LEU A 177 -1.93 -9.48 26.27
CA LEU A 177 -1.33 -8.39 25.52
C LEU A 177 -2.43 -7.40 25.12
N PHE A 178 -2.25 -6.13 25.49
CA PHE A 178 -3.02 -5.04 24.93
C PHE A 178 -2.16 -4.24 23.96
N ALA A 179 -2.61 -4.07 22.72
CA ALA A 179 -1.88 -3.31 21.71
C ALA A 179 -2.73 -2.20 21.08
N TYR A 180 -2.13 -1.03 20.90
CA TYR A 180 -2.81 0.12 20.34
C TYR A 180 -1.82 1.07 19.68
N PRO A 181 -2.25 1.87 18.69
CA PRO A 181 -1.40 2.90 18.12
C PRO A 181 -1.29 4.09 19.08
N ALA A 182 -0.11 4.72 19.14
CA ALA A 182 0.05 5.99 19.81
C ALA A 182 -0.64 7.13 19.03
N GLN A 183 -0.68 7.00 17.70
CA GLN A 183 -1.40 7.87 16.78
C GLN A 183 -1.98 7.04 15.64
N SER A 184 -3.26 7.24 15.30
CA SER A 184 -3.90 6.60 14.16
C SER A 184 -3.15 6.97 12.86
N ASN A 185 -2.76 5.94 12.10
CA ASN A 185 -2.15 6.10 10.79
C ASN A 185 -3.15 6.63 9.73
N MET A 186 -4.45 6.55 10.03
CA MET A 186 -5.53 6.90 9.13
C MET A 186 -5.92 8.37 9.26
N ASN A 187 -6.36 8.80 10.46
CA ASN A 187 -6.94 10.13 10.69
C ASN A 187 -6.14 10.98 11.69
N GLY A 188 -5.02 10.49 12.21
CA GLY A 188 -4.16 11.26 13.12
C GLY A 188 -4.63 11.35 14.58
N GLN A 189 -5.74 10.72 14.98
CA GLN A 189 -6.15 10.69 16.39
C GLN A 189 -5.03 10.12 17.28
N ARG A 190 -4.75 10.76 18.41
CA ARG A 190 -3.77 10.31 19.41
C ARG A 190 -4.48 9.65 20.59
N PHE A 191 -3.84 8.61 21.12
CA PHE A 191 -4.40 7.81 22.20
C PHE A 191 -3.67 8.07 23.52
N PRO A 192 -4.35 7.94 24.68
CA PRO A 192 -3.73 8.18 25.98
C PRO A 192 -2.58 7.20 26.25
N LEU A 193 -1.35 7.72 26.40
CA LEU A 193 -0.17 6.91 26.73
C LEU A 193 -0.23 6.33 28.15
N ASN A 194 -1.01 6.95 29.04
CA ASN A 194 -1.17 6.51 30.43
C ASN A 194 -1.92 5.17 30.58
N TRP A 195 -2.58 4.65 29.53
CA TRP A 195 -3.14 3.31 29.53
C TRP A 195 -2.09 2.26 29.87
N CYS A 196 -0.84 2.44 29.46
CA CYS A 196 0.26 1.55 29.78
C CYS A 196 0.47 1.41 31.30
N ASN A 197 0.46 2.53 32.03
CA ASN A 197 0.53 2.54 33.49
C ASN A 197 -0.67 1.84 34.13
N GLN A 198 -1.88 2.19 33.69
CA GLN A 198 -3.13 1.71 34.28
C GLN A 198 -3.28 0.20 34.11
N ILE A 199 -2.99 -0.31 32.90
CA ILE A 199 -3.04 -1.74 32.57
C ILE A 199 -2.03 -2.52 33.40
N ARG A 200 -0.78 -2.02 33.49
CA ARG A 200 0.27 -2.65 34.31
C ARG A 200 -0.12 -2.73 35.79
N THR A 201 -0.67 -1.63 36.31
CA THR A 201 -1.09 -1.53 37.72
C THR A 201 -2.26 -2.47 38.02
N ALA A 202 -3.23 -2.58 37.11
CA ALA A 202 -4.41 -3.41 37.29
C ALA A 202 -4.16 -4.91 37.00
N GLY A 203 -3.29 -5.24 36.04
CA GLY A 203 -3.11 -6.58 35.50
C GLY A 203 -1.92 -7.40 36.03
N LYS A 204 -1.09 -6.86 36.94
CA LYS A 204 0.15 -7.49 37.46
C LYS A 204 1.12 -7.95 36.34
N GLN A 205 2.05 -8.86 36.67
CA GLN A 205 3.25 -9.18 35.86
C GLN A 205 2.96 -9.79 34.48
N ASN A 206 1.81 -10.43 34.28
CA ASN A 206 1.49 -11.15 33.04
C ASN A 206 0.58 -10.37 32.09
N THR A 207 0.36 -9.08 32.34
CA THR A 207 -0.39 -8.19 31.45
C THR A 207 0.54 -7.16 30.82
N PHE A 208 0.77 -7.29 29.52
CA PHE A 208 1.72 -6.49 28.77
C PHE A 208 1.03 -5.49 27.83
N THR A 209 1.74 -4.41 27.53
CA THR A 209 1.31 -3.39 26.57
C THR A 209 2.28 -3.25 25.40
N LEU A 210 1.75 -3.24 24.18
CA LEU A 210 2.50 -2.96 22.96
C LEU A 210 1.98 -1.70 22.27
N LEU A 211 2.84 -0.68 22.21
CA LEU A 211 2.53 0.61 21.62
C LEU A 211 3.07 0.68 20.19
N ASP A 212 2.19 0.81 19.20
CA ASP A 212 2.59 1.16 17.84
C ASP A 212 2.81 2.66 17.71
N ALA A 213 4.08 3.06 17.81
CA ALA A 213 4.49 4.46 17.76
C ALA A 213 4.74 4.97 16.33
N ALA A 214 4.67 4.11 15.32
CA ALA A 214 5.20 4.39 13.98
C ALA A 214 4.58 5.63 13.29
N SER A 215 3.30 5.91 13.53
CA SER A 215 2.64 7.13 13.04
C SER A 215 3.00 8.37 13.87
N LEU A 216 3.05 8.23 15.21
CA LEU A 216 3.32 9.36 16.12
C LEU A 216 4.71 9.94 15.91
N VAL A 217 5.73 9.07 15.90
CA VAL A 217 7.15 9.48 15.86
C VAL A 217 7.58 10.03 14.49
N SER A 218 6.70 9.99 13.48
CA SER A 218 6.93 10.65 12.20
C SER A 218 7.01 12.17 12.32
N THR A 219 6.30 12.75 13.31
CA THR A 219 6.12 14.20 13.44
C THR A 219 6.03 14.67 14.90
N SER A 220 6.18 13.80 15.90
CA SER A 220 6.05 14.18 17.31
C SER A 220 6.94 13.36 18.24
N PRO A 221 7.44 13.95 19.33
CA PRO A 221 8.26 13.24 20.30
C PRO A 221 7.50 12.11 20.97
N LEU A 222 8.22 11.04 21.30
CA LEU A 222 7.81 10.03 22.27
C LEU A 222 8.89 10.00 23.36
N ASP A 223 8.45 10.15 24.61
CA ASP A 223 9.33 10.24 25.77
C ASP A 223 9.20 8.98 26.63
N LEU A 224 10.31 8.24 26.78
CA LEU A 224 10.40 7.00 27.55
C LEU A 224 11.18 7.16 28.87
N SER A 225 11.36 8.41 29.32
CA SER A 225 12.16 8.73 30.52
C SER A 225 11.54 8.28 31.84
N ASP A 226 10.22 8.08 31.91
CA ASP A 226 9.54 7.54 33.10
C ASP A 226 9.08 6.09 32.88
N PRO A 227 9.83 5.09 33.38
CA PRO A 227 9.52 3.68 33.18
C PRO A 227 8.20 3.22 33.80
N GLN A 228 7.62 3.98 34.74
CA GLN A 228 6.37 3.61 35.40
C GLN A 228 5.17 3.83 34.48
N VAL A 229 5.23 4.83 33.60
CA VAL A 229 4.13 5.17 32.69
C VAL A 229 4.28 4.62 31.29
N CYS A 230 5.49 4.17 30.95
CA CYS A 230 5.81 3.70 29.61
C CYS A 230 5.34 2.27 29.33
N PRO A 231 5.15 1.92 28.03
CA PRO A 231 4.79 0.57 27.60
C PRO A 231 5.89 -0.47 27.83
N ASP A 232 5.50 -1.75 27.75
CA ASP A 232 6.44 -2.88 27.74
C ASP A 232 7.21 -2.98 26.42
N PHE A 233 6.50 -2.74 25.32
CA PHE A 233 7.01 -2.85 23.97
C PHE A 233 6.63 -1.61 23.16
N VAL A 234 7.59 -0.98 22.49
CA VAL A 234 7.35 0.09 21.51
C VAL A 234 7.86 -0.36 20.16
N VAL A 235 7.02 -0.27 19.14
CA VAL A 235 7.40 -0.57 17.75
C VAL A 235 7.36 0.68 16.90
N LEU A 236 8.37 0.83 16.03
CA LEU A 236 8.46 1.96 15.10
C LEU A 236 9.24 1.61 13.82
N SER A 237 9.13 2.50 12.83
CA SER A 237 9.85 2.42 11.56
C SER A 237 10.59 3.73 11.31
N PHE A 238 11.92 3.68 11.17
CA PHE A 238 12.77 4.85 10.99
C PHE A 238 12.55 5.54 9.64
N TYR A 239 12.20 4.80 8.57
CA TYR A 239 11.84 5.41 7.28
C TYR A 239 10.60 6.32 7.37
N LYS A 240 9.73 6.16 8.36
CA LYS A 240 8.60 7.08 8.59
C LYS A 240 9.05 8.42 9.21
N ILE A 241 10.18 8.42 9.91
CA ILE A 241 10.76 9.60 10.55
C ILE A 241 11.71 10.31 9.57
N PHE A 242 12.57 9.55 8.90
CA PHE A 242 13.71 10.07 8.14
C PHE A 242 13.63 9.85 6.62
N GLY A 243 12.67 9.06 6.14
CA GLY A 243 12.54 8.65 4.73
C GLY A 243 13.54 7.59 4.27
N PHE A 244 14.66 7.45 4.98
CA PHE A 244 15.68 6.41 4.86
C PHE A 244 16.46 6.40 6.19
N PRO A 245 16.92 5.25 6.71
CA PRO A 245 16.95 3.92 6.09
C PRO A 245 15.68 3.08 6.26
N ASP A 246 15.55 2.04 5.42
CA ASP A 246 14.57 0.96 5.59
C ASP A 246 14.97 0.08 6.78
N LEU A 247 14.57 0.56 7.96
CA LEU A 247 14.87 -0.04 9.26
C LEU A 247 13.75 0.31 10.24
N GLY A 248 13.51 -0.55 11.21
CA GLY A 248 12.64 -0.30 12.35
C GLY A 248 13.29 -0.71 13.66
N ALA A 249 12.57 -0.48 14.75
CA ALA A 249 13.01 -0.86 16.08
C ALA A 249 11.84 -1.44 16.88
N LEU A 250 12.18 -2.40 17.73
CA LEU A 250 11.39 -2.83 18.88
C LEU A 250 12.18 -2.40 20.13
N ILE A 251 11.65 -1.41 20.86
CA ILE A 251 12.17 -1.02 22.17
C ILE A 251 11.47 -1.88 23.21
N VAL A 252 12.25 -2.55 24.05
CA VAL A 252 11.78 -3.52 25.04
C VAL A 252 12.12 -3.03 26.43
N ARG A 253 11.14 -2.95 27.32
CA ARG A 253 11.37 -2.80 28.75
C ARG A 253 12.01 -4.09 29.28
N LYS A 254 13.21 -4.01 29.86
CA LYS A 254 13.98 -5.22 30.21
C LYS A 254 13.27 -6.15 31.20
N GLU A 255 12.49 -5.61 32.13
CA GLU A 255 11.66 -6.40 33.06
C GLU A 255 10.67 -7.33 32.33
N SER A 256 10.21 -6.90 31.16
CA SER A 256 9.28 -7.65 30.32
C SER A 256 10.00 -8.58 29.33
N GLY A 257 11.35 -8.59 29.33
CA GLY A 257 12.17 -9.39 28.43
C GLY A 257 12.05 -10.91 28.63
N HIS A 258 11.58 -11.35 29.80
CA HIS A 258 11.39 -12.77 30.11
C HIS A 258 10.39 -13.48 29.17
N ILE A 259 9.53 -12.73 28.46
CA ILE A 259 8.61 -13.31 27.47
C ILE A 259 9.34 -13.97 26.29
N PHE A 260 10.58 -13.57 26.02
CA PHE A 260 11.36 -14.05 24.88
C PHE A 260 12.07 -15.39 25.17
N ASN A 261 12.14 -15.80 26.44
CA ASN A 261 12.89 -16.99 26.89
C ASN A 261 12.38 -18.29 26.23
N HIS A 262 11.09 -18.35 25.91
CA HIS A 262 10.44 -19.55 25.36
C HIS A 262 10.21 -19.50 23.84
N ARG A 263 10.57 -18.39 23.16
CA ARG A 263 10.42 -18.24 21.70
C ARG A 263 11.00 -19.45 20.99
N GLN A 264 10.29 -20.17 20.13
CA GLN A 264 10.81 -21.45 19.61
C GLN A 264 11.84 -21.29 18.48
N TYR A 265 11.67 -20.29 17.62
CA TYR A 265 12.58 -20.04 16.49
C TYR A 265 13.90 -19.40 16.96
N PHE A 266 14.99 -19.74 16.27
CA PHE A 266 16.29 -19.08 16.37
C PHE A 266 17.02 -19.12 15.03
N GLY A 267 17.85 -18.12 14.76
CA GLY A 267 18.75 -18.03 13.62
C GLY A 267 20.22 -18.01 14.02
N GLY A 268 21.12 -17.94 13.03
CA GLY A 268 22.54 -17.67 13.31
C GLY A 268 22.69 -16.34 14.05
N GLY A 269 23.68 -16.19 14.93
CA GLY A 269 23.89 -14.94 15.67
C GLY A 269 23.14 -14.84 17.00
N THR A 270 22.04 -15.59 17.21
CA THR A 270 21.26 -15.63 18.47
C THR A 270 21.53 -16.88 19.32
N VAL A 271 22.31 -17.83 18.79
CA VAL A 271 22.75 -19.07 19.46
C VAL A 271 24.27 -19.16 19.54
N GLU A 272 24.76 -19.76 20.62
CA GLU A 272 26.17 -20.07 20.84
C GLU A 272 26.53 -21.48 20.34
N MET A 273 25.62 -22.43 20.45
CA MET A 273 25.83 -23.82 20.02
C MET A 273 24.52 -24.45 19.55
N VAL A 274 24.60 -25.24 18.47
CA VAL A 274 23.50 -26.05 17.96
C VAL A 274 24.03 -27.46 17.72
N THR A 275 23.37 -28.47 18.28
CA THR A 275 23.70 -29.86 18.03
C THR A 275 22.89 -30.42 16.86
N VAL A 276 23.49 -31.35 16.11
CA VAL A 276 22.82 -32.05 15.01
C VAL A 276 22.44 -33.44 15.50
N GLY A 277 21.14 -33.79 15.47
CA GLY A 277 20.64 -35.11 15.86
C GLY A 277 19.85 -35.18 17.17
N ASN A 278 19.74 -34.07 17.91
CA ASN A 278 18.79 -33.89 19.02
C ASN A 278 18.26 -32.44 19.02
N GLU A 279 17.28 -32.15 19.89
CA GLU A 279 16.61 -30.83 19.94
C GLU A 279 17.34 -29.78 20.80
N TRP A 280 18.58 -30.06 21.25
CA TRP A 280 19.28 -29.18 22.17
C TRP A 280 20.02 -28.04 21.43
N TYR A 281 20.03 -26.85 22.04
CA TYR A 281 20.80 -25.69 21.58
C TYR A 281 21.03 -24.73 22.75
N ALA A 282 22.09 -23.93 22.67
CA ALA A 282 22.41 -22.87 23.64
C ALA A 282 22.16 -21.49 23.01
N ARG A 283 21.29 -20.69 23.63
CA ARG A 283 21.06 -19.28 23.24
C ARG A 283 22.13 -18.38 23.82
N LYS A 284 22.41 -17.27 23.14
CA LYS A 284 23.08 -16.15 23.80
C LYS A 284 22.20 -15.61 24.93
N GLN A 285 22.82 -15.20 26.04
CA GLN A 285 22.10 -14.66 27.21
C GLN A 285 22.63 -13.29 27.64
N SER A 286 23.47 -12.65 26.83
CA SER A 286 24.12 -11.37 27.14
C SER A 286 23.15 -10.19 27.20
N SER A 287 22.21 -10.11 26.25
CA SER A 287 21.23 -9.02 26.14
C SER A 287 19.93 -9.52 25.51
N ILE A 288 18.88 -8.67 25.47
CA ILE A 288 17.62 -9.03 24.82
C ILE A 288 17.79 -8.96 23.30
N HIS A 289 18.47 -7.95 22.77
CA HIS A 289 18.70 -7.84 21.33
C HIS A 289 19.55 -9.00 20.78
N ASP A 290 20.56 -9.48 21.52
CA ASP A 290 21.36 -10.65 21.13
C ASP A 290 20.52 -11.93 20.98
N GLN A 291 19.38 -12.04 21.67
CA GLN A 291 18.48 -13.19 21.60
C GLN A 291 17.50 -13.11 20.42
N LEU A 292 17.31 -11.92 19.85
CA LEU A 292 16.21 -11.62 18.95
C LEU A 292 16.66 -11.20 17.55
N GLU A 293 17.89 -10.73 17.40
CA GLU A 293 18.47 -10.30 16.13
C GLU A 293 18.98 -11.49 15.32
N ASP A 294 18.05 -12.30 14.78
CA ASP A 294 18.37 -13.48 13.99
C ASP A 294 19.11 -13.13 12.69
N GLY A 295 20.25 -13.78 12.49
CA GLY A 295 21.11 -13.64 11.32
C GLY A 295 22.08 -12.48 11.42
N THR A 296 22.70 -12.14 10.28
CA THR A 296 23.48 -10.91 10.17
C THR A 296 22.52 -9.73 10.01
N LEU A 297 22.60 -8.79 10.96
CA LEU A 297 21.85 -7.54 10.91
C LEU A 297 22.08 -6.77 9.60
N PRO A 298 21.13 -5.94 9.15
CA PRO A 298 21.31 -5.04 8.01
C PRO A 298 22.22 -3.86 8.41
N PHE A 299 23.48 -4.14 8.75
CA PHE A 299 24.41 -3.21 9.38
C PHE A 299 24.65 -1.94 8.56
N HIS A 300 24.58 -2.02 7.22
CA HIS A 300 24.60 -0.85 6.35
C HIS A 300 23.40 0.10 6.60
N ASN A 301 22.18 -0.43 6.73
CA ASN A 301 21.01 0.36 7.10
C ASN A 301 21.11 0.88 8.54
N ILE A 302 21.71 0.13 9.46
CA ILE A 302 21.96 0.61 10.83
C ILE A 302 22.95 1.79 10.78
N ILE A 303 24.06 1.68 10.04
CA ILE A 303 25.03 2.76 9.87
C ILE A 303 24.38 4.02 9.27
N ALA A 304 23.52 3.86 8.25
CA ALA A 304 22.75 4.96 7.67
C ALA A 304 21.89 5.71 8.69
N LEU A 305 21.39 5.03 9.72
CA LEU A 305 20.56 5.63 10.76
C LEU A 305 21.31 6.71 11.54
N GLU A 306 22.63 6.56 11.72
CA GLU A 306 23.43 7.61 12.37
C GLU A 306 23.41 8.92 11.57
N SER A 307 23.62 8.82 10.26
CA SER A 307 23.57 9.95 9.34
C SER A 307 22.17 10.57 9.33
N ALA A 308 21.13 9.74 9.39
CA ALA A 308 19.75 10.19 9.47
C ALA A 308 19.49 11.04 10.73
N PHE A 309 19.91 10.59 11.92
CA PHE A 309 19.78 11.38 13.15
C PHE A 309 20.49 12.73 13.04
N GLN A 310 21.74 12.74 12.59
CA GLN A 310 22.55 13.97 12.53
C GLN A 310 22.00 14.97 11.52
N VAL A 311 21.56 14.52 10.35
CA VAL A 311 20.97 15.41 9.33
C VAL A 311 19.61 15.92 9.78
N HIS A 312 18.78 15.07 10.38
CA HIS A 312 17.46 15.46 10.85
C HIS A 312 17.53 16.53 11.96
N GLU A 313 18.44 16.35 12.94
CA GLU A 313 18.72 17.35 13.98
C GLU A 313 19.26 18.66 13.37
N ARG A 314 20.20 18.59 12.42
CA ARG A 314 20.73 19.77 11.73
C ARG A 314 19.65 20.56 11.00
N LEU A 315 18.73 19.87 10.30
CA LEU A 315 17.72 20.52 9.46
C LEU A 315 16.56 21.10 10.27
N TYR A 316 16.10 20.37 11.30
CA TYR A 316 14.85 20.70 11.97
C TYR A 316 15.04 21.08 13.45
N GLY A 317 16.25 20.96 13.99
CA GLY A 317 16.56 21.14 15.40
C GLY A 317 16.05 19.97 16.23
N SER A 318 14.76 19.93 16.52
CA SER A 318 14.14 18.89 17.33
C SER A 318 12.85 18.35 16.70
N ILE A 319 12.42 17.16 17.11
CA ILE A 319 11.10 16.65 16.70
C ILE A 319 9.94 17.48 17.28
N ALA A 320 10.16 18.21 18.38
CA ALA A 320 9.18 19.14 18.93
C ALA A 320 8.93 20.32 17.97
N ASN A 321 9.99 20.82 17.31
CA ASN A 321 9.86 21.84 16.27
C ASN A 321 8.99 21.35 15.10
N ILE A 322 9.22 20.12 14.65
CA ILE A 322 8.42 19.48 13.61
C ILE A 322 6.97 19.34 14.03
N SER A 323 6.73 18.92 15.28
CA SER A 323 5.39 18.83 15.86
C SER A 323 4.66 20.17 15.81
N ASN A 324 5.33 21.26 16.20
CA ASN A 324 4.75 22.60 16.18
C ASN A 324 4.48 23.10 14.75
N HIS A 325 5.44 22.89 13.83
CA HIS A 325 5.31 23.23 12.41
C HIS A 325 4.13 22.53 11.73
N THR A 326 4.07 21.22 11.88
CA THR A 326 3.02 20.41 11.25
C THR A 326 1.65 20.63 11.90
N ALA A 327 1.59 20.90 13.21
CA ALA A 327 0.36 21.29 13.90
C ALA A 327 -0.18 22.64 13.39
N PHE A 328 0.70 23.63 13.19
CA PHE A 328 0.31 24.91 12.61
C PHE A 328 -0.25 24.74 11.18
N LEU A 329 0.45 24.01 10.32
CA LEU A 329 0.03 23.82 8.94
C LEU A 329 -1.25 22.99 8.80
N VAL A 330 -1.42 21.92 9.60
CA VAL A 330 -2.61 21.06 9.50
C VAL A 330 -3.86 21.82 9.92
N LYS A 331 -3.77 22.68 10.93
CA LYS A 331 -4.86 23.56 11.34
C LYS A 331 -5.24 24.51 10.22
N GLN A 332 -4.26 25.19 9.61
CA GLN A 332 -4.53 26.11 8.49
C GLN A 332 -5.15 25.38 7.30
N LEU A 333 -4.69 24.17 6.99
CA LEU A 333 -5.28 23.33 5.95
C LEU A 333 -6.73 22.96 6.29
N PHE A 334 -6.97 22.48 7.50
CA PHE A 334 -8.31 22.09 7.97
C PHE A 334 -9.29 23.25 7.93
N ASP A 335 -8.93 24.42 8.47
CA ASP A 335 -9.79 25.61 8.51
C ASP A 335 -10.16 26.07 7.11
N ARG A 336 -9.19 26.10 6.19
CA ARG A 336 -9.42 26.51 4.81
C ARG A 336 -10.27 25.50 4.04
N LEU A 337 -9.98 24.20 4.14
CA LEU A 337 -10.79 23.17 3.50
C LEU A 337 -12.22 23.15 4.06
N SER A 338 -12.40 23.40 5.36
CA SER A 338 -13.71 23.49 6.01
C SER A 338 -14.53 24.69 5.55
N SER A 339 -13.86 25.76 5.08
CA SER A 339 -14.51 26.96 4.56
C SER A 339 -15.02 26.82 3.12
N ILE A 340 -14.58 25.79 2.38
CA ILE A 340 -14.95 25.59 0.98
C ILE A 340 -16.39 25.09 0.89
N LYS A 341 -17.21 25.83 0.14
CA LYS A 341 -18.62 25.53 -0.10
C LYS A 341 -18.93 25.64 -1.58
N HIS A 342 -19.89 24.83 -2.05
CA HIS A 342 -20.52 25.04 -3.34
C HIS A 342 -21.36 26.33 -3.33
N ALA A 343 -21.77 26.81 -4.51
CA ALA A 343 -22.60 27.99 -4.68
C ALA A 343 -23.92 27.94 -3.91
N ASN A 344 -24.46 26.73 -3.68
CA ASN A 344 -25.66 26.49 -2.89
C ASN A 344 -25.43 26.48 -1.36
N GLY A 345 -24.20 26.75 -0.91
CA GLY A 345 -23.82 26.82 0.50
C GLY A 345 -23.50 25.47 1.16
N LYS A 346 -23.67 24.34 0.47
CA LYS A 346 -23.27 23.02 0.99
C LYS A 346 -21.73 22.89 1.04
N PRO A 347 -21.17 22.16 2.03
CA PRO A 347 -19.73 21.95 2.13
C PRO A 347 -19.22 20.99 1.05
N VAL A 348 -18.01 21.23 0.55
CA VAL A 348 -17.33 20.33 -0.41
C VAL A 348 -16.63 19.18 0.31
N CYS A 349 -16.09 19.42 1.50
CA CYS A 349 -15.30 18.45 2.26
C CYS A 349 -16.12 17.83 3.40
N HIS A 350 -16.07 16.51 3.53
CA HIS A 350 -16.54 15.76 4.68
C HIS A 350 -15.36 15.16 5.44
N PHE A 351 -15.14 15.62 6.67
CA PHE A 351 -13.99 15.23 7.49
C PHE A 351 -14.30 14.10 8.46
N TYR A 352 -13.32 13.23 8.67
CA TYR A 352 -13.37 12.15 9.65
C TYR A 352 -12.50 12.48 10.86
N LEU A 353 -12.95 13.46 11.65
CA LEU A 353 -12.34 13.85 12.92
C LEU A 353 -13.08 13.19 14.07
N SER A 354 -12.36 12.45 14.93
CA SER A 354 -12.95 11.76 16.07
C SER A 354 -13.50 12.74 17.12
N SER A 355 -14.55 12.34 17.83
CA SER A 355 -15.15 13.17 18.89
C SER A 355 -14.12 13.49 19.99
N GLY A 356 -14.04 14.75 20.40
CA GLY A 356 -13.08 15.22 21.41
C GLY A 356 -11.66 15.51 20.88
N CYS A 357 -11.40 15.26 19.59
CA CYS A 357 -10.13 15.62 18.94
C CYS A 357 -10.25 17.00 18.28
N SER A 358 -9.14 17.75 18.22
CA SER A 358 -9.09 19.06 17.56
C SER A 358 -7.70 19.33 17.01
N TYR A 359 -7.60 19.92 15.81
CA TYR A 359 -6.31 20.37 15.25
C TYR A 359 -5.70 21.57 16.01
N GLU A 360 -6.43 22.18 16.95
CA GLU A 360 -5.89 23.12 17.94
C GLU A 360 -5.09 22.43 19.04
N ASP A 361 -5.42 21.17 19.34
CA ASP A 361 -4.82 20.39 20.41
C ASP A 361 -3.96 19.27 19.85
N ARG A 362 -2.66 19.55 19.74
CA ARG A 362 -1.65 18.59 19.30
C ARG A 362 -1.53 17.36 20.22
N SER A 363 -2.09 17.36 21.43
CA SER A 363 -2.03 16.17 22.29
C SER A 363 -3.08 15.12 21.89
N SER A 364 -4.23 15.54 21.36
CA SER A 364 -5.31 14.66 20.90
C SER A 364 -5.27 14.37 19.39
N GLN A 365 -4.66 15.24 18.58
CA GLN A 365 -4.71 15.14 17.13
C GLN A 365 -3.35 15.43 16.46
N GLY A 366 -2.93 14.54 15.56
CA GLY A 366 -1.74 14.68 14.73
C GLY A 366 -1.99 15.37 13.39
N PRO A 367 -0.93 15.62 12.60
CA PRO A 367 -0.99 16.37 11.35
C PRO A 367 -1.47 15.53 10.15
N ILE A 368 -2.58 14.81 10.36
CA ILE A 368 -3.22 13.95 9.36
C ILE A 368 -4.70 14.31 9.28
N ILE A 369 -5.19 14.60 8.08
CA ILE A 369 -6.61 14.82 7.79
C ILE A 369 -7.13 13.65 6.96
N ALA A 370 -8.14 12.95 7.48
CA ALA A 370 -8.93 12.00 6.72
C ALA A 370 -10.23 12.66 6.24
N LEU A 371 -10.53 12.58 4.95
CA LEU A 371 -11.73 13.20 4.38
C LEU A 371 -12.24 12.50 3.11
N ASN A 372 -13.48 12.77 2.75
CA ASN A 372 -14.07 12.52 1.43
C ASN A 372 -14.70 13.81 0.90
N LEU A 373 -14.97 13.86 -0.41
CA LEU A 373 -15.60 15.04 -1.03
C LEU A 373 -17.06 14.75 -1.38
N LEU A 374 -17.86 15.82 -1.36
CA LEU A 374 -19.26 15.86 -1.75
C LEU A 374 -19.41 16.77 -2.98
N ASP A 375 -20.38 16.48 -3.83
CA ASP A 375 -20.81 17.38 -4.91
C ASP A 375 -21.88 18.38 -4.42
N SER A 376 -22.33 19.27 -5.30
CA SER A 376 -23.39 20.24 -4.97
C SER A 376 -24.74 19.59 -4.63
N ASN A 377 -25.00 18.36 -5.09
CA ASN A 377 -26.19 17.60 -4.72
C ASN A 377 -26.06 16.99 -3.31
N GLY A 378 -24.84 16.85 -2.79
CA GLY A 378 -24.52 16.17 -1.54
C GLY A 378 -24.22 14.70 -1.74
N ASP A 379 -23.98 14.27 -2.98
CA ASP A 379 -23.55 12.93 -3.33
C ASP A 379 -22.02 12.81 -3.21
N TRP A 380 -21.54 11.59 -2.96
CA TRP A 380 -20.11 11.33 -2.80
C TRP A 380 -19.36 11.44 -4.12
N VAL A 381 -18.20 12.10 -4.10
CA VAL A 381 -17.25 12.09 -5.21
C VAL A 381 -16.31 10.89 -5.07
N GLY A 382 -16.07 10.17 -6.17
CA GLY A 382 -15.22 8.99 -6.18
C GLY A 382 -13.75 9.30 -5.88
N LYS A 383 -13.19 8.70 -4.82
CA LYS A 383 -11.79 8.89 -4.42
C LYS A 383 -10.76 8.58 -5.52
N SER A 384 -11.06 7.64 -6.44
CA SER A 384 -10.17 7.26 -7.53
C SER A 384 -10.06 8.35 -8.59
N GLU A 385 -11.13 9.13 -8.81
CA GLU A 385 -11.10 10.29 -9.68
C GLU A 385 -10.23 11.40 -9.09
N ILE A 386 -10.40 11.67 -7.79
CA ILE A 386 -9.62 12.67 -7.07
C ILE A 386 -8.13 12.32 -7.08
N GLU A 387 -7.78 11.05 -6.84
CA GLU A 387 -6.39 10.58 -6.91
C GLU A 387 -5.79 10.76 -8.33
N LYS A 388 -6.57 10.47 -9.38
CA LYS A 388 -6.13 10.64 -10.78
C LYS A 388 -5.88 12.12 -11.09
N LEU A 389 -6.80 13.01 -10.72
CA LEU A 389 -6.67 14.43 -11.00
C LEU A 389 -5.55 15.08 -10.16
N ALA A 390 -5.42 14.69 -8.90
CA ALA A 390 -4.31 15.08 -8.03
C ALA A 390 -2.97 14.68 -8.67
N SER A 391 -2.87 13.46 -9.20
CA SER A 391 -1.66 12.98 -9.91
C SER A 391 -1.33 13.84 -11.13
N VAL A 392 -2.33 14.24 -11.93
CA VAL A 392 -2.14 15.15 -13.08
C VAL A 392 -1.64 16.52 -12.62
N LYS A 393 -2.05 16.98 -11.44
CA LYS A 393 -1.60 18.24 -10.81
C LYS A 393 -0.33 18.08 -9.96
N SER A 394 0.37 16.94 -10.04
CA SER A 394 1.57 16.65 -9.24
C SER A 394 1.34 16.77 -7.72
N ILE A 395 0.13 16.43 -7.28
CA ILE A 395 -0.28 16.35 -5.88
C ILE A 395 -0.31 14.86 -5.49
N HIS A 396 0.55 14.49 -4.55
CA HIS A 396 0.66 13.13 -4.05
C HIS A 396 -0.10 12.98 -2.74
N ILE A 397 -1.20 12.24 -2.77
CA ILE A 397 -2.07 11.93 -1.63
C ILE A 397 -2.30 10.43 -1.54
N ARG A 398 -2.70 9.95 -0.37
CA ARG A 398 -3.11 8.55 -0.18
C ARG A 398 -4.62 8.44 -0.22
N SER A 399 -5.13 7.41 -0.88
CA SER A 399 -6.55 7.06 -0.87
C SER A 399 -6.75 5.56 -0.58
N GLY A 400 -7.94 5.18 -0.09
CA GLY A 400 -8.32 3.79 0.14
C GLY A 400 -8.74 3.50 1.57
N THR A 401 -8.47 2.29 2.06
CA THR A 401 -8.79 1.87 3.44
C THR A 401 -7.71 2.21 4.46
N LEU A 402 -6.67 2.95 4.03
CA LEU A 402 -5.64 3.57 4.87
C LEU A 402 -4.90 2.64 5.85
N CYS A 403 -5.02 1.31 5.66
CA CYS A 403 -4.41 0.26 6.47
C CYS A 403 -4.89 0.22 7.95
N ASN A 404 -6.02 0.83 8.27
CA ASN A 404 -6.67 0.80 9.58
C ASN A 404 -8.11 0.27 9.40
N PRO A 405 -8.30 -1.03 9.13
CA PRO A 405 -9.57 -1.54 8.60
C PRO A 405 -10.76 -1.33 9.55
N GLY A 406 -10.55 -1.51 10.87
CA GLY A 406 -11.59 -1.26 11.87
C GLY A 406 -11.96 0.22 11.94
N GLY A 407 -10.97 1.09 12.12
CA GLY A 407 -11.16 2.53 12.18
C GLY A 407 -11.82 3.10 10.92
N THR A 408 -11.39 2.65 9.73
CA THR A 408 -12.01 3.07 8.47
C THR A 408 -13.45 2.58 8.36
N ALA A 409 -13.73 1.32 8.69
CA ALA A 409 -15.09 0.80 8.65
C ALA A 409 -16.03 1.57 9.60
N SER A 410 -15.56 1.86 10.81
CA SER A 410 -16.30 2.64 11.80
C SER A 410 -16.61 4.06 11.30
N LEU A 411 -15.62 4.78 10.78
CA LEU A 411 -15.79 6.15 10.29
C LEU A 411 -16.66 6.24 9.03
N LEU A 412 -16.62 5.23 8.16
CA LEU A 412 -17.46 5.15 6.96
C LEU A 412 -18.85 4.55 7.22
N GLY A 413 -19.13 4.12 8.45
CA GLY A 413 -20.38 3.47 8.82
C GLY A 413 -20.62 2.15 8.08
N LEU A 414 -19.55 1.40 7.79
CA LEU A 414 -19.60 0.10 7.10
C LEU A 414 -19.66 -1.04 8.13
N SER A 415 -20.66 -1.91 8.00
CA SER A 415 -20.73 -3.16 8.77
C SER A 415 -19.79 -4.22 8.19
N ASN A 416 -19.47 -5.25 9.00
CA ASN A 416 -18.66 -6.38 8.51
C ASN A 416 -19.36 -7.11 7.35
N GLU A 417 -20.68 -7.25 7.42
CA GLU A 417 -21.49 -7.88 6.36
C GLU A 417 -21.47 -7.04 5.08
N GLU A 418 -21.54 -5.71 5.19
CA GLU A 418 -21.41 -4.80 4.06
C GLU A 418 -20.02 -4.89 3.43
N MET A 419 -18.95 -4.94 4.23
CA MET A 419 -17.58 -5.10 3.73
C MET A 419 -17.40 -6.45 3.00
N GLU A 420 -17.93 -7.54 3.56
CA GLU A 420 -17.91 -8.85 2.90
C GLU A 420 -18.73 -8.87 1.60
N ALA A 421 -19.92 -8.26 1.61
CA ALA A 421 -20.78 -8.16 0.45
C ALA A 421 -20.11 -7.33 -0.65
N ASN A 422 -19.47 -6.22 -0.30
CA ASN A 422 -18.71 -5.40 -1.21
C ASN A 422 -17.53 -6.19 -1.80
N TYR A 423 -16.79 -6.95 -0.98
CA TYR A 423 -15.73 -7.83 -1.46
C TYR A 423 -16.26 -8.91 -2.43
N LYS A 424 -17.38 -9.56 -2.11
CA LYS A 424 -18.04 -10.55 -2.98
C LYS A 424 -18.52 -9.91 -4.29
N ALA A 425 -18.91 -8.64 -4.27
CA ALA A 425 -19.27 -7.84 -5.44
C ALA A 425 -18.07 -7.28 -6.22
N GLY A 426 -16.84 -7.61 -5.82
CA GLY A 426 -15.61 -7.28 -6.54
C GLY A 426 -14.76 -6.17 -5.93
N GLN A 427 -15.16 -5.58 -4.79
CA GLN A 427 -14.37 -4.54 -4.10
C GLN A 427 -13.01 -5.08 -3.65
N ARG A 428 -11.94 -4.38 -3.99
CA ARG A 428 -10.56 -4.63 -3.57
C ARG A 428 -9.90 -3.31 -3.17
N CYS A 429 -8.87 -3.38 -2.34
CA CYS A 429 -8.11 -2.18 -1.98
C CYS A 429 -7.43 -1.59 -3.23
N GLY A 430 -7.68 -0.30 -3.50
CA GLY A 430 -7.10 0.41 -4.64
C GLY A 430 -7.80 0.16 -5.99
N ASP A 431 -9.00 -0.41 -5.99
CA ASP A 431 -9.85 -0.48 -7.18
C ASP A 431 -10.66 0.82 -7.39
N GLU A 432 -11.49 0.84 -8.44
CA GLU A 432 -12.36 1.97 -8.79
C GLU A 432 -13.79 1.81 -8.24
N ASN A 433 -14.05 0.85 -7.35
CA ASN A 433 -15.37 0.69 -6.72
C ASN A 433 -15.47 1.65 -5.52
N ASP A 434 -15.53 2.95 -5.80
CA ASP A 434 -15.36 3.99 -4.79
C ASP A 434 -16.57 4.19 -3.88
N ILE A 435 -17.77 3.94 -4.40
CA ILE A 435 -19.03 4.13 -3.70
C ILE A 435 -19.87 2.86 -3.93
N MET A 436 -20.30 2.23 -2.84
CA MET A 436 -21.11 1.01 -2.89
C MET A 436 -22.29 1.15 -1.94
N GLN A 437 -23.49 0.91 -2.45
CA GLN A 437 -24.75 1.08 -1.69
C GLN A 437 -24.86 2.48 -1.04
N GLY A 438 -24.40 3.53 -1.74
CA GLY A 438 -24.45 4.91 -1.26
C GLY A 438 -23.41 5.28 -0.20
N LYS A 439 -22.49 4.37 0.16
CA LYS A 439 -21.40 4.63 1.11
C LYS A 439 -20.03 4.63 0.42
N PRO A 440 -19.10 5.52 0.79
CA PRO A 440 -17.72 5.43 0.33
C PRO A 440 -17.08 4.13 0.80
N THR A 441 -16.19 3.57 -0.02
CA THR A 441 -15.43 2.35 0.30
C THR A 441 -14.03 2.62 0.85
N GLY A 442 -13.68 3.90 1.00
CA GLY A 442 -12.41 4.37 1.54
C GLY A 442 -12.45 5.88 1.76
N ALA A 443 -11.31 6.44 2.16
CA ALA A 443 -11.13 7.87 2.39
C ALA A 443 -9.83 8.37 1.74
N LEU A 444 -9.73 9.69 1.56
CA LEU A 444 -8.48 10.38 1.29
C LEU A 444 -7.77 10.65 2.62
N ARG A 445 -6.44 10.55 2.60
CA ARG A 445 -5.56 10.92 3.71
C ARG A 445 -4.55 11.95 3.24
N LEU A 446 -4.60 13.11 3.87
CA LEU A 446 -3.60 14.16 3.76
C LEU A 446 -2.75 14.11 5.02
N SER A 447 -1.45 13.91 4.87
CA SER A 447 -0.53 13.81 5.99
C SER A 447 0.66 14.72 5.76
N LEU A 448 0.91 15.63 6.70
CA LEU A 448 1.97 16.63 6.60
C LEU A 448 3.25 16.11 7.26
N GLY A 449 4.39 16.61 6.81
CA GLY A 449 5.70 16.20 7.27
C GLY A 449 6.65 17.38 7.50
N PRO A 450 7.89 17.09 7.93
CA PRO A 450 8.86 18.12 8.32
C PRO A 450 9.11 19.16 7.24
N MET A 451 9.16 18.71 5.99
CA MET A 451 9.44 19.49 4.79
C MET A 451 8.20 20.12 4.15
N THR A 452 6.98 19.94 4.67
CA THR A 452 5.77 20.55 4.10
C THR A 452 5.82 22.08 4.24
N SER A 453 5.46 22.82 3.18
CA SER A 453 5.45 24.28 3.12
C SER A 453 4.02 24.85 3.06
N SER A 454 3.85 26.16 3.31
CA SER A 454 2.56 26.84 3.08
C SER A 454 2.10 26.75 1.63
N ARG A 455 3.04 26.73 0.67
CA ARG A 455 2.74 26.57 -0.76
C ARG A 455 2.07 25.23 -1.06
N ASP A 456 2.43 24.17 -0.33
CA ASP A 456 1.77 22.86 -0.46
C ASP A 456 0.30 22.96 -0.01
N ILE A 457 0.04 23.69 1.07
CA ILE A 457 -1.32 23.96 1.59
C ILE A 457 -2.13 24.78 0.58
N ASP A 458 -1.55 25.88 0.08
CA ASP A 458 -2.20 26.75 -0.92
C ASP A 458 -2.58 25.99 -2.18
N ARG A 459 -1.66 25.16 -2.69
CA ARG A 459 -1.89 24.35 -3.89
C ARG A 459 -3.00 23.33 -3.69
N PHE A 460 -3.02 22.65 -2.54
CA PHE A 460 -4.05 21.67 -2.28
C PHE A 460 -5.43 22.31 -2.08
N VAL A 461 -5.51 23.43 -1.35
CA VAL A 461 -6.76 24.18 -1.20
C VAL A 461 -7.26 24.68 -2.57
N TRP A 462 -6.37 25.28 -3.38
CA TRP A 462 -6.72 25.70 -4.73
C TRP A 462 -7.20 24.53 -5.60
N PHE A 463 -6.54 23.37 -5.52
CA PHE A 463 -6.97 22.16 -6.23
C PHE A 463 -8.40 21.74 -5.86
N ILE A 464 -8.76 21.77 -4.57
CA ILE A 464 -10.13 21.43 -4.15
C ILE A 464 -11.12 22.50 -4.63
N THR A 465 -10.79 23.78 -4.51
CA THR A 465 -11.67 24.87 -4.95
C THR A 465 -11.90 24.83 -6.46
N GLU A 466 -10.85 24.72 -7.26
CA GLU A 466 -10.92 24.76 -8.73
C GLU A 466 -11.72 23.59 -9.32
N PHE A 467 -11.50 22.37 -8.81
CA PHE A 467 -12.02 21.16 -9.45
C PHE A 467 -13.28 20.59 -8.80
N TYR A 468 -13.57 20.95 -7.55
CA TYR A 468 -14.65 20.34 -6.78
C TYR A 468 -15.60 21.35 -6.13
N ALA A 469 -15.28 22.65 -6.09
CA ALA A 469 -16.23 23.67 -5.65
C ALA A 469 -16.95 24.28 -6.87
N GLU A 470 -18.27 24.15 -6.89
CA GLU A 470 -19.08 24.81 -7.92
C GLU A 470 -19.31 26.27 -7.54
N GLU A 471 -18.76 27.22 -8.33
CA GLU A 471 -18.87 28.65 -8.04
C GLU A 471 -20.18 29.30 -8.56
N SER A 472 -20.88 28.63 -9.46
CA SER A 472 -22.19 29.06 -9.95
C SER A 472 -23.12 27.85 -10.00
N PRO A 473 -24.42 28.01 -9.66
CA PRO A 473 -25.39 26.96 -9.92
C PRO A 473 -25.33 26.66 -11.41
N LEU A 474 -25.08 25.40 -11.79
CA LEU A 474 -25.40 24.96 -13.15
C LEU A 474 -26.86 25.39 -13.39
N PRO A 475 -27.17 26.07 -14.51
CA PRO A 475 -28.54 26.46 -14.79
C PRO A 475 -29.39 25.20 -14.69
N ALA A 476 -30.44 25.25 -13.86
CA ALA A 476 -31.36 24.14 -13.75
C ALA A 476 -31.78 23.75 -15.17
N LEU A 477 -31.71 22.46 -15.50
CA LEU A 477 -32.20 21.91 -16.77
C LEU A 477 -33.73 22.09 -16.94
N SER A 478 -34.35 23.03 -16.23
CA SER A 478 -35.77 23.33 -16.22
C SER A 478 -36.19 24.39 -17.24
N ASP A 479 -35.28 25.09 -17.93
CA ASP A 479 -35.64 26.12 -18.92
C ASP A 479 -34.86 26.01 -20.24
N VAL A 480 -34.58 24.79 -20.71
CA VAL A 480 -34.51 24.62 -22.17
C VAL A 480 -35.95 24.63 -22.66
N GLN A 481 -36.48 25.84 -22.87
CA GLN A 481 -37.67 26.03 -23.70
C GLN A 481 -37.46 25.19 -24.95
N LEU A 482 -38.32 24.17 -25.10
CA LEU A 482 -38.55 23.46 -26.34
C LEU A 482 -38.98 24.50 -27.37
N LEU A 483 -37.99 25.17 -27.96
CA LEU A 483 -38.16 25.93 -29.18
C LEU A 483 -38.68 24.94 -30.21
N GLY A 484 -39.95 25.12 -30.54
CA GLY A 484 -40.69 24.29 -31.45
C GLY A 484 -39.97 24.19 -32.79
N THR A 485 -40.05 22.98 -33.34
CA THR A 485 -40.04 22.69 -34.78
C THR A 485 -38.92 23.36 -35.60
N ALA A 486 -37.73 22.74 -35.59
CA ALA A 486 -36.89 22.62 -36.78
C ALA A 486 -35.78 21.56 -36.56
N GLU A 487 -35.74 20.59 -37.48
CA GLU A 487 -34.64 19.67 -37.82
C GLU A 487 -34.18 18.64 -36.76
N ALA A 488 -34.53 17.39 -37.04
CA ALA A 488 -33.98 16.21 -36.42
C ALA A 488 -32.54 15.97 -36.91
N ASP A 489 -31.56 16.68 -36.33
CA ASP A 489 -30.13 16.34 -36.38
C ASP A 489 -29.36 17.23 -35.36
N ARG A 490 -29.49 16.96 -34.05
CA ARG A 490 -28.82 17.79 -33.02
C ARG A 490 -27.51 17.24 -32.48
N TYR A 491 -27.20 15.97 -32.75
CA TYR A 491 -25.94 15.37 -32.34
C TYR A 491 -25.47 14.39 -33.42
N TYR A 492 -24.27 14.61 -33.93
CA TYR A 492 -23.57 13.68 -34.81
C TYR A 492 -22.29 13.20 -34.12
N VAL A 493 -21.83 12.00 -34.46
CA VAL A 493 -20.54 11.50 -33.99
C VAL A 493 -19.45 12.21 -34.79
N GLU A 494 -18.76 13.17 -34.16
CA GLU A 494 -17.67 13.92 -34.81
C GLU A 494 -16.51 13.01 -35.19
N SER A 495 -16.11 12.10 -34.30
CA SER A 495 -15.05 11.13 -34.54
C SER A 495 -15.22 9.86 -33.71
N LEU A 496 -14.62 8.77 -34.17
CA LEU A 496 -14.52 7.51 -33.45
C LEU A 496 -13.05 7.12 -33.30
N CYS A 497 -12.69 6.57 -32.15
CA CYS A 497 -11.34 6.12 -31.88
C CYS A 497 -11.39 4.74 -31.21
N VAL A 498 -10.50 3.84 -31.63
CA VAL A 498 -10.30 2.53 -31.00
C VAL A 498 -8.90 2.48 -30.37
N TYR A 499 -8.71 1.64 -29.36
CA TYR A 499 -7.42 1.49 -28.69
C TYR A 499 -6.89 0.07 -28.91
N PRO A 500 -6.19 -0.20 -30.03
CA PRO A 500 -5.77 -1.57 -30.38
C PRO A 500 -5.03 -2.27 -29.25
N ILE A 501 -4.07 -1.56 -28.64
CA ILE A 501 -3.34 -2.03 -27.48
C ILE A 501 -3.91 -1.33 -26.24
N LYS A 502 -4.38 -2.11 -25.26
CA LYS A 502 -4.87 -1.60 -23.98
C LYS A 502 -3.83 -0.68 -23.34
N SER A 503 -4.27 0.50 -22.89
CA SER A 503 -3.45 1.49 -22.19
C SER A 503 -2.37 2.19 -23.04
N CYS A 504 -2.42 2.05 -24.37
CA CYS A 504 -1.59 2.82 -25.31
C CYS A 504 -2.43 3.90 -26.01
N SER A 505 -1.84 4.65 -26.96
CA SER A 505 -2.58 5.69 -27.68
C SER A 505 -3.70 5.10 -28.55
N GLY A 506 -4.72 5.92 -28.82
CA GLY A 506 -5.83 5.54 -29.68
C GLY A 506 -5.49 5.66 -31.17
N PHE A 507 -6.19 4.86 -31.99
CA PHE A 507 -6.25 4.94 -33.44
C PHE A 507 -7.58 5.59 -33.83
N ALA A 508 -7.52 6.80 -34.38
CA ALA A 508 -8.69 7.50 -34.90
C ALA A 508 -9.19 6.81 -36.17
N ILE A 509 -10.46 6.43 -36.20
CA ILE A 509 -11.11 5.86 -37.36
C ILE A 509 -11.29 6.97 -38.40
N PRO A 510 -10.79 6.82 -39.64
CA PRO A 510 -10.93 7.85 -40.65
C PRO A 510 -12.42 8.14 -40.96
N PRO A 511 -12.79 9.40 -41.22
CA PRO A 511 -14.16 9.76 -41.59
C PRO A 511 -14.64 8.98 -42.81
N GLY A 512 -15.92 8.56 -42.80
CA GLY A 512 -16.54 7.82 -43.91
C GLY A 512 -16.15 6.34 -44.00
N VAL A 513 -15.32 5.81 -43.09
CA VAL A 513 -14.99 4.39 -43.03
C VAL A 513 -16.04 3.62 -42.25
N VAL A 514 -16.65 2.62 -42.88
CA VAL A 514 -17.57 1.68 -42.20
C VAL A 514 -16.78 0.84 -41.20
N TRP A 515 -17.04 1.00 -39.91
CA TRP A 515 -16.38 0.22 -38.86
C TRP A 515 -17.28 -0.89 -38.34
N LYS A 516 -16.75 -2.11 -38.30
CA LYS A 516 -17.50 -3.27 -37.83
C LYS A 516 -17.71 -3.21 -36.32
N VAL A 517 -18.96 -3.37 -35.87
CA VAL A 517 -19.29 -3.62 -34.46
C VAL A 517 -19.45 -5.14 -34.27
N ARG A 518 -18.73 -5.69 -33.30
CA ARG A 518 -18.78 -7.10 -32.88
C ARG A 518 -19.55 -7.20 -31.56
N PRO A 519 -19.95 -8.41 -31.10
CA PRO A 519 -20.58 -8.56 -29.77
C PRO A 519 -19.75 -7.96 -28.63
N GLU A 520 -18.43 -7.96 -28.77
CA GLU A 520 -17.48 -7.32 -27.88
C GLU A 520 -17.23 -5.83 -28.19
N GLY A 521 -18.04 -5.12 -28.97
CA GLY A 521 -17.87 -3.68 -29.25
C GLY A 521 -17.18 -3.37 -30.59
N LEU A 522 -16.53 -2.20 -30.71
CA LEU A 522 -15.85 -1.79 -31.95
C LEU A 522 -14.74 -2.80 -32.29
N ALA A 523 -14.69 -3.25 -33.54
CA ALA A 523 -13.67 -4.18 -33.99
C ALA A 523 -12.26 -3.61 -33.71
N TRP A 524 -11.33 -4.49 -33.30
CA TRP A 524 -9.94 -4.18 -32.98
C TRP A 524 -9.72 -3.34 -31.71
N ASP A 525 -10.76 -2.89 -31.02
CA ASP A 525 -10.61 -2.18 -29.76
C ASP A 525 -10.14 -3.14 -28.64
N ARG A 526 -9.01 -2.80 -27.99
CA ARG A 526 -8.38 -3.52 -26.88
C ARG A 526 -8.09 -4.99 -27.18
N GLU A 527 -7.81 -5.34 -28.43
CA GLU A 527 -7.51 -6.71 -28.83
C GLU A 527 -6.13 -7.19 -28.33
N TRP A 528 -5.22 -6.26 -28.03
CA TRP A 528 -3.92 -6.53 -27.43
C TRP A 528 -3.76 -5.86 -26.06
N CYS A 529 -2.82 -6.36 -25.27
CA CYS A 529 -2.33 -5.72 -24.05
C CYS A 529 -0.84 -6.01 -23.86
N ILE A 530 -0.16 -5.19 -23.06
CA ILE A 530 1.25 -5.43 -22.69
C ILE A 530 1.25 -6.13 -21.33
N VAL A 531 2.08 -7.17 -21.16
CA VAL A 531 2.18 -7.95 -19.93
C VAL A 531 3.61 -8.00 -19.42
N HIS A 532 3.79 -8.01 -18.11
CA HIS A 532 5.11 -8.18 -17.49
C HIS A 532 5.59 -9.62 -17.66
N GLN A 533 6.83 -9.82 -18.13
CA GLN A 533 7.36 -11.15 -18.46
C GLN A 533 7.51 -12.06 -17.24
N GLY A 534 7.84 -11.50 -16.07
CA GLY A 534 8.06 -12.29 -14.85
C GLY A 534 6.78 -12.69 -14.11
N THR A 535 5.74 -11.86 -14.20
CA THR A 535 4.50 -12.02 -13.39
C THR A 535 3.28 -12.38 -14.24
N GLY A 536 3.32 -12.19 -15.56
CA GLY A 536 2.19 -12.39 -16.46
C GLY A 536 1.07 -11.35 -16.31
N THR A 537 1.23 -10.36 -15.44
CA THR A 537 0.21 -9.33 -15.18
C THR A 537 0.19 -8.29 -16.29
N ALA A 538 -1.00 -7.91 -16.77
CA ALA A 538 -1.15 -6.82 -17.72
C ALA A 538 -0.70 -5.49 -17.11
N LEU A 539 0.10 -4.74 -17.88
CA LEU A 539 0.51 -3.39 -17.54
C LEU A 539 -0.67 -2.42 -17.75
N SER A 540 -0.65 -1.33 -17.00
CA SER A 540 -1.63 -0.25 -17.12
C SER A 540 -0.93 1.09 -17.25
N GLN A 541 -1.55 1.99 -18.01
CA GLN A 541 -1.04 3.35 -18.19
C GLN A 541 -0.92 4.11 -16.86
N LYS A 542 -1.76 3.80 -15.85
CA LYS A 542 -1.69 4.39 -14.50
C LYS A 542 -0.34 4.09 -13.83
N ARG A 543 0.20 2.88 -14.02
CA ARG A 543 1.47 2.46 -13.44
C ARG A 543 2.67 2.77 -14.36
N TYR A 544 2.45 2.80 -15.67
CA TYR A 544 3.46 3.05 -16.68
C TYR A 544 2.98 4.15 -17.66
N PRO A 545 3.07 5.44 -17.29
CA PRO A 545 2.53 6.55 -18.10
C PRO A 545 3.09 6.62 -19.52
N HIS A 546 4.34 6.18 -19.74
CA HIS A 546 4.97 6.14 -21.06
C HIS A 546 4.26 5.21 -22.06
N MET A 547 3.37 4.32 -21.61
CA MET A 547 2.51 3.55 -22.53
C MET A 547 1.66 4.47 -23.43
N ALA A 548 1.33 5.69 -22.97
CA ALA A 548 0.60 6.68 -23.77
C ALA A 548 1.37 7.15 -25.02
N LEU A 549 2.70 7.02 -25.01
CA LEU A 549 3.57 7.40 -26.14
C LEU A 549 3.66 6.30 -27.21
N ILE A 550 3.17 5.10 -26.92
CA ILE A 550 3.12 3.98 -27.86
C ILE A 550 1.93 4.20 -28.78
N LYS A 551 2.20 4.32 -30.07
CA LYS A 551 1.24 4.63 -31.12
C LYS A 551 0.95 3.43 -32.01
N PRO A 552 -0.15 2.69 -31.76
CA PRO A 552 -0.60 1.62 -32.65
C PRO A 552 -1.37 2.19 -33.85
N ILE A 553 -1.06 1.69 -35.04
CA ILE A 553 -1.72 2.01 -36.30
C ILE A 553 -2.21 0.70 -36.94
N LEU A 554 -3.49 0.64 -37.27
CA LEU A 554 -4.08 -0.48 -38.00
C LEU A 554 -3.95 -0.24 -39.51
N ASP A 555 -3.03 -0.95 -40.16
CA ASP A 555 -2.84 -0.93 -41.62
C ASP A 555 -3.59 -2.14 -42.22
N PHE A 556 -4.82 -1.92 -42.66
CA PHE A 556 -5.67 -2.97 -43.23
C PHE A 556 -5.24 -3.41 -44.62
N GLU A 557 -4.58 -2.53 -45.39
CA GLU A 557 -4.08 -2.87 -46.73
C GLU A 557 -2.94 -3.88 -46.65
N LYS A 558 -2.03 -3.69 -45.69
CA LYS A 558 -0.92 -4.63 -45.44
C LYS A 558 -1.28 -5.75 -44.47
N GLY A 559 -2.41 -5.64 -43.78
CA GLY A 559 -2.81 -6.59 -42.74
C GLY A 559 -1.92 -6.56 -41.51
N LEU A 560 -1.40 -5.38 -41.13
CA LEU A 560 -0.43 -5.18 -40.04
C LEU A 560 -0.96 -4.22 -38.96
N LEU A 561 -0.62 -4.50 -37.71
CA LEU A 561 -0.59 -3.57 -36.59
C LEU A 561 0.82 -3.00 -36.52
N CYS A 562 0.97 -1.77 -37.00
CA CYS A 562 2.23 -1.03 -36.98
C CYS A 562 2.31 -0.25 -35.66
N ILE A 563 3.33 -0.50 -34.85
CA ILE A 563 3.45 0.06 -33.51
C ILE A 563 4.67 0.96 -33.49
N THR A 564 4.48 2.23 -33.20
CA THR A 564 5.59 3.20 -33.12
C THR A 564 5.77 3.72 -31.70
N GLY A 565 7.00 4.06 -31.34
CA GLY A 565 7.33 4.61 -30.02
C GLY A 565 8.73 5.22 -30.02
N ASP A 566 8.92 6.22 -29.17
CA ASP A 566 10.23 6.87 -28.99
C ASP A 566 11.10 6.02 -28.05
N SER A 567 12.03 5.27 -28.65
CA SER A 567 13.06 4.51 -27.93
C SER A 567 14.43 5.19 -28.02
N ALA A 568 15.19 5.12 -26.92
CA ALA A 568 16.60 5.52 -26.89
C ALA A 568 17.51 4.63 -27.76
N THR A 569 17.08 3.41 -28.10
CA THR A 569 17.87 2.39 -28.81
C THR A 569 17.65 2.37 -30.34
N GLY A 570 16.96 3.37 -30.90
CA GLY A 570 16.90 3.63 -32.35
C GLY A 570 15.84 2.84 -33.14
N ARG A 571 15.25 1.76 -32.59
CA ARG A 571 14.14 1.04 -33.26
C ARG A 571 12.81 1.73 -32.97
N ARG A 572 12.27 2.43 -33.97
CA ARG A 572 11.08 3.29 -33.83
C ARG A 572 9.76 2.61 -34.19
N GLN A 573 9.81 1.42 -34.79
CA GLN A 573 8.62 0.73 -35.29
C GLN A 573 8.72 -0.79 -35.13
N LEU A 574 7.59 -1.42 -34.79
CA LEU A 574 7.38 -2.86 -34.73
C LEU A 574 6.09 -3.22 -35.46
N ASP A 575 6.16 -4.17 -36.39
CA ASP A 575 5.01 -4.61 -37.18
C ASP A 575 4.55 -6.02 -36.77
N ILE A 576 3.26 -6.12 -36.43
CA ILE A 576 2.61 -7.37 -36.00
C ILE A 576 1.45 -7.68 -36.96
N PRO A 577 1.39 -8.86 -37.60
CA PRO A 577 0.24 -9.30 -38.38
C PRO A 577 -1.09 -9.18 -37.62
N LEU A 578 -2.10 -8.63 -38.29
CA LEU A 578 -3.48 -8.63 -37.80
C LEU A 578 -4.07 -10.05 -37.79
N SER A 579 -3.53 -10.97 -38.60
CA SER A 579 -3.90 -12.39 -38.57
C SER A 579 -3.62 -13.02 -37.21
N ARG A 580 -4.45 -13.99 -36.82
CA ARG A 580 -4.25 -14.77 -35.59
C ARG A 580 -3.28 -15.93 -35.76
N ASP A 581 -2.91 -16.25 -37.00
CA ASP A 581 -1.97 -17.33 -37.34
C ASP A 581 -0.50 -16.87 -37.25
N ASP A 582 -0.19 -15.87 -36.43
CA ASP A 582 1.19 -15.41 -36.24
C ASP A 582 1.98 -16.50 -35.48
N PRO A 583 3.03 -17.10 -36.07
CA PRO A 583 3.82 -18.15 -35.43
C PRO A 583 4.57 -17.68 -34.18
N ARG A 584 4.70 -16.35 -33.97
CA ARG A 584 5.28 -15.75 -32.76
C ARG A 584 4.30 -15.70 -31.59
N LEU A 585 3.02 -15.97 -31.84
CA LEU A 585 1.96 -15.99 -30.84
C LEU A 585 1.85 -17.37 -30.21
N VAL A 586 2.19 -17.49 -28.92
CA VAL A 586 2.08 -18.75 -28.19
C VAL A 586 0.93 -18.66 -27.19
N THR A 587 0.02 -19.62 -27.25
CA THR A 587 -1.02 -19.77 -26.22
C THR A 587 -0.35 -20.27 -24.94
N THR A 588 -0.07 -19.35 -24.02
CA THR A 588 0.42 -19.69 -22.69
C THR A 588 -0.72 -20.19 -21.81
N GLU A 589 -0.88 -21.51 -21.73
CA GLU A 589 -1.10 -22.13 -20.42
C GLU A 589 0.29 -22.32 -19.81
N MET A 590 0.72 -21.41 -18.93
CA MET A 590 2.10 -21.42 -18.40
C MET A 590 2.42 -22.75 -17.69
N THR A 591 3.07 -23.66 -18.41
CA THR A 591 3.92 -24.72 -17.85
C THR A 591 5.35 -24.32 -18.15
N ARG A 592 6.12 -23.96 -17.11
CA ARG A 592 7.58 -23.90 -17.24
C ARG A 592 8.08 -25.33 -17.38
N SER A 593 8.73 -25.65 -18.50
CA SER A 593 9.65 -26.78 -18.57
C SER A 593 10.93 -26.43 -17.79
N CYS A 594 10.87 -26.55 -16.47
CA CYS A 594 12.04 -26.66 -15.61
C CYS A 594 11.72 -27.82 -14.66
N GLN A 595 12.49 -28.89 -14.74
CA GLN A 595 12.28 -30.10 -13.96
C GLN A 595 12.24 -29.78 -12.45
N ASN A 596 11.30 -30.42 -11.77
CA ASN A 596 11.19 -30.57 -10.31
C ASN A 596 10.87 -29.30 -9.49
N SER A 597 9.58 -28.95 -9.45
CA SER A 597 8.85 -28.50 -8.24
C SER A 597 7.38 -28.35 -8.60
N ALA A 598 6.46 -28.89 -7.78
CA ALA A 598 5.01 -28.85 -7.99
C ALA A 598 4.53 -27.39 -8.21
N SER A 599 4.29 -27.04 -9.48
CA SER A 599 4.14 -25.66 -9.93
C SER A 599 2.70 -25.17 -9.85
N VAL A 600 2.49 -24.09 -9.10
CA VAL A 600 1.26 -23.30 -9.06
C VAL A 600 0.94 -22.75 -10.46
N ARG A 601 -0.15 -23.23 -11.05
CA ARG A 601 -0.74 -22.72 -12.31
C ARG A 601 -1.31 -21.32 -12.08
N LYS A 602 -0.71 -20.26 -12.64
CA LYS A 602 -1.25 -18.89 -12.52
C LYS A 602 -1.81 -18.39 -13.86
N PRO A 603 -3.14 -18.16 -13.97
CA PRO A 603 -3.73 -17.39 -15.06
C PRO A 603 -3.39 -15.89 -14.90
N SER A 604 -3.36 -15.17 -16.02
CA SER A 604 -3.13 -13.73 -16.04
C SER A 604 -4.35 -12.98 -15.49
N LEU A 605 -4.11 -11.98 -14.63
CA LEU A 605 -5.15 -11.13 -14.04
C LEU A 605 -5.28 -9.84 -14.85
N ILE A 606 -6.47 -9.57 -15.39
CA ILE A 606 -6.80 -8.35 -16.12
C ILE A 606 -8.08 -7.78 -15.52
N CYS A 607 -8.01 -6.58 -14.95
CA CYS A 607 -9.13 -5.95 -14.22
C CYS A 607 -9.73 -6.83 -13.09
N GLY A 608 -8.94 -7.74 -12.51
CA GLY A 608 -9.39 -8.66 -11.45
C GLY A 608 -9.90 -10.01 -11.97
N ASP A 609 -10.15 -10.14 -13.28
CA ASP A 609 -10.64 -11.37 -13.90
C ASP A 609 -9.48 -12.26 -14.37
N ARG A 610 -9.67 -13.58 -14.25
CA ARG A 610 -8.72 -14.59 -14.74
C ARG A 610 -8.98 -14.82 -16.23
N VAL A 611 -8.08 -14.34 -17.09
CA VAL A 611 -8.23 -14.44 -18.54
C VAL A 611 -7.07 -15.21 -19.15
N VAL A 612 -7.37 -16.17 -20.02
CA VAL A 612 -6.37 -16.85 -20.85
C VAL A 612 -5.95 -15.88 -21.95
N ILE A 613 -4.65 -15.59 -22.08
CA ILE A 613 -4.09 -14.68 -23.08
C ILE A 613 -3.05 -15.40 -23.94
N GLN A 614 -2.89 -14.95 -25.18
CA GLN A 614 -1.87 -15.46 -26.09
C GLN A 614 -0.70 -14.49 -26.11
N VAL A 615 0.50 -14.93 -25.71
CA VAL A 615 1.66 -14.06 -25.48
C VAL A 615 2.63 -14.17 -26.64
N TYR A 616 3.18 -13.05 -27.08
CA TYR A 616 4.27 -13.03 -28.06
C TYR A 616 5.59 -13.39 -27.37
N THR A 617 6.21 -14.50 -27.78
CA THR A 617 7.46 -15.01 -27.19
C THR A 617 8.72 -14.56 -27.91
N SER A 618 8.57 -13.88 -29.06
CA SER A 618 9.69 -13.32 -29.81
C SER A 618 10.51 -12.34 -28.97
N SER A 619 11.84 -12.51 -28.98
CA SER A 619 12.78 -11.59 -28.33
C SER A 619 12.70 -10.19 -28.91
N GLU A 620 12.37 -10.06 -30.20
CA GLU A 620 12.19 -8.76 -30.87
C GLU A 620 11.01 -7.98 -30.28
N VAL A 621 9.86 -8.64 -30.08
CA VAL A 621 8.64 -8.01 -29.54
C VAL A 621 8.86 -7.60 -28.10
N SER A 622 9.46 -8.48 -27.30
CA SER A 622 9.73 -8.17 -25.89
C SER A 622 10.79 -7.09 -25.70
N ALA A 623 11.87 -7.10 -26.48
CA ALA A 623 12.88 -6.05 -26.46
C ALA A 623 12.27 -4.68 -26.81
N PHE A 624 11.43 -4.63 -27.86
CA PHE A 624 10.78 -3.38 -28.27
C PHE A 624 9.96 -2.73 -27.15
N PHE A 625 9.08 -3.49 -26.48
CA PHE A 625 8.27 -2.94 -25.39
C PHE A 625 9.07 -2.71 -24.11
N SER A 626 10.05 -3.56 -23.81
CA SER A 626 10.88 -3.41 -22.61
C SER A 626 11.78 -2.17 -22.70
N ASP A 627 12.32 -1.88 -23.87
CA ASP A 627 13.12 -0.67 -24.13
C ASP A 627 12.26 0.60 -23.98
N LEU A 628 11.02 0.58 -24.50
CA LEU A 628 10.10 1.73 -24.41
C LEU A 628 9.61 2.01 -22.98
N LEU A 629 9.40 0.97 -22.18
CA LEU A 629 8.78 1.10 -20.85
C LEU A 629 9.77 0.97 -19.69
N GLY A 630 11.03 0.63 -19.94
CA GLY A 630 12.06 0.42 -18.92
C GLY A 630 11.79 -0.76 -17.99
N VAL A 631 10.88 -1.67 -18.36
CA VAL A 631 10.50 -2.84 -17.57
C VAL A 631 10.38 -4.10 -18.43
N PRO A 632 10.75 -5.29 -17.92
CA PRO A 632 10.63 -6.54 -18.69
C PRO A 632 9.17 -6.86 -19.05
N CYS A 633 8.81 -6.67 -20.31
CA CYS A 633 7.43 -6.84 -20.78
C CYS A 633 7.35 -7.31 -22.24
N THR A 634 6.18 -7.80 -22.63
CA THR A 634 5.91 -8.24 -24.00
C THR A 634 4.44 -8.00 -24.35
N LEU A 635 4.11 -8.10 -25.64
CA LEU A 635 2.75 -8.00 -26.13
C LEU A 635 1.99 -9.31 -25.89
N ALA A 636 0.69 -9.20 -25.66
CA ALA A 636 -0.25 -10.31 -25.60
C ALA A 636 -1.55 -9.94 -26.33
N ARG A 637 -2.29 -10.95 -26.78
CA ARG A 637 -3.55 -10.82 -27.53
C ARG A 637 -4.68 -11.60 -26.85
N PHE A 638 -5.89 -11.05 -26.87
CA PHE A 638 -7.07 -11.70 -26.29
C PHE A 638 -7.69 -12.78 -27.21
N PRO A 639 -8.21 -13.90 -26.66
CA PRO A 639 -8.93 -14.90 -27.42
C PRO A 639 -10.25 -14.37 -28.01
N PRO A 640 -10.77 -14.95 -29.09
CA PRO A 640 -11.94 -14.42 -29.81
C PRO A 640 -13.30 -14.70 -29.14
N LYS A 641 -13.36 -15.39 -27.98
CA LYS A 641 -14.62 -15.84 -27.34
C LYS A 641 -14.68 -15.65 -25.82
N SER A 642 -13.71 -14.98 -25.20
CA SER A 642 -13.59 -14.95 -23.73
C SER A 642 -13.94 -13.60 -23.09
N TYR A 643 -14.61 -12.70 -23.80
CA TYR A 643 -14.87 -11.35 -23.30
C TYR A 643 -16.31 -10.90 -23.57
N GLU A 644 -17.20 -11.08 -22.59
CA GLU A 644 -18.46 -10.35 -22.54
C GLU A 644 -18.19 -8.94 -21.97
N ARG A 645 -18.42 -7.89 -22.76
CA ARG A 645 -18.36 -6.51 -22.28
C ARG A 645 -19.66 -6.19 -21.56
N HIS A 646 -19.68 -6.30 -20.24
CA HIS A 646 -20.72 -5.65 -19.47
C HIS A 646 -20.39 -4.14 -19.39
N SER A 647 -21.17 -3.30 -20.07
CA SER A 647 -21.34 -1.93 -19.60
C SER A 647 -22.06 -2.04 -18.25
N LYS A 648 -21.39 -1.67 -17.15
CA LYS A 648 -22.11 -1.42 -15.91
C LYS A 648 -22.98 -0.18 -16.19
N SER A 649 -24.29 -0.37 -16.32
CA SER A 649 -25.22 0.77 -16.29
C SER A 649 -24.95 1.55 -15.01
N PRO A 650 -24.61 2.86 -15.07
CA PRO A 650 -24.47 3.69 -13.87
C PRO A 650 -25.80 3.83 -13.12
N TYR A 651 -26.92 3.54 -13.79
CA TYR A 651 -28.26 3.54 -13.21
C TYR A 651 -28.80 2.11 -13.17
N ARG A 652 -28.53 1.39 -12.08
CA ARG A 652 -29.48 0.37 -11.64
C ARG A 652 -30.61 1.11 -10.95
N GLN A 653 -31.75 1.18 -11.63
CA GLN A 653 -32.98 1.76 -11.12
C GLN A 653 -33.28 1.21 -9.72
N HIS A 654 -33.25 2.09 -8.71
CA HIS A 654 -33.90 1.83 -7.44
C HIS A 654 -35.42 1.91 -7.64
N PRO A 655 -36.22 1.04 -7.00
CA PRO A 655 -37.67 1.11 -7.09
C PRO A 655 -38.18 2.32 -6.31
N HIS A 656 -38.43 3.42 -7.02
CA HIS A 656 -39.23 4.52 -6.47
C HIS A 656 -40.70 4.10 -6.47
N HIS A 657 -41.26 3.96 -5.26
CA HIS A 657 -42.71 3.98 -5.06
C HIS A 657 -43.22 5.42 -5.27
N SER A 658 -43.84 5.69 -6.42
CA SER A 658 -44.90 6.71 -6.59
C SER A 658 -45.59 6.53 -7.97
N PRO A 659 -46.82 7.05 -8.16
CA PRO A 659 -47.82 6.43 -9.02
C PRO A 659 -47.69 6.77 -10.52
N LYS A 660 -48.13 5.79 -11.32
CA LYS A 660 -48.13 5.71 -12.78
C LYS A 660 -48.58 6.98 -13.52
N SER A 661 -47.75 7.44 -14.46
CA SER A 661 -48.19 7.89 -15.78
C SER A 661 -47.23 7.36 -16.85
N ARG A 662 -47.75 6.53 -17.76
CA ARG A 662 -47.03 5.98 -18.93
C ARG A 662 -46.84 7.07 -19.97
N ASN A 663 -45.59 7.36 -20.34
CA ASN A 663 -45.26 7.95 -21.64
C ASN A 663 -44.44 6.93 -22.42
N GLU A 664 -45.07 6.36 -23.45
CA GLU A 664 -44.45 5.44 -24.40
C GLU A 664 -43.62 6.23 -25.43
N MET A 665 -42.37 5.82 -25.64
CA MET A 665 -41.48 6.36 -26.67
C MET A 665 -41.96 5.89 -28.07
N PRO A 666 -42.07 6.79 -29.07
CA PRO A 666 -42.41 6.41 -30.43
C PRO A 666 -41.17 5.83 -31.14
N GLY A 667 -41.23 4.57 -31.59
CA GLY A 667 -40.18 3.99 -32.44
C GLY A 667 -39.92 2.48 -32.32
N SER A 668 -40.65 1.74 -31.50
CA SER A 668 -40.57 0.27 -31.52
C SER A 668 -41.28 -0.30 -32.76
N PHE A 669 -40.52 -0.98 -33.62
CA PHE A 669 -40.98 -1.68 -34.83
C PHE A 669 -42.07 -2.73 -34.53
N PRO A 670 -42.92 -3.09 -35.53
CA PRO A 670 -44.20 -3.74 -35.30
C PRO A 670 -44.09 -5.24 -34.99
N LEU A 671 -44.96 -5.69 -34.09
CA LEU A 671 -45.29 -7.10 -33.86
C LEU A 671 -46.21 -7.60 -34.99
N GLU A 672 -45.74 -8.58 -35.76
CA GLU A 672 -46.63 -9.40 -36.58
C GLU A 672 -47.21 -10.57 -35.76
N THR A 673 -48.54 -10.47 -35.60
CA THR A 673 -49.62 -11.46 -35.52
C THR A 673 -49.33 -12.83 -36.18
N SER A 674 -49.95 -13.98 -35.89
CA SER A 674 -51.02 -14.49 -35.01
C SER A 674 -51.26 -15.97 -35.39
N HIS A 675 -51.93 -16.76 -34.52
CA HIS A 675 -52.87 -17.90 -34.78
C HIS A 675 -52.75 -18.93 -33.63
N VAL A 676 -53.62 -18.99 -32.62
CA VAL A 676 -55.06 -19.31 -32.49
C VAL A 676 -55.33 -20.77 -32.04
N ASN A 677 -55.86 -20.85 -30.80
CA ASN A 677 -56.84 -21.75 -30.18
C ASN A 677 -56.61 -23.24 -29.85
N GLY A 678 -56.97 -23.59 -28.59
CA GLY A 678 -57.54 -24.91 -28.26
C GLY A 678 -57.67 -25.29 -26.77
N ASN A 679 -58.71 -24.80 -26.08
CA ASN A 679 -59.54 -25.45 -25.02
C ASN A 679 -59.04 -25.82 -23.59
N ASN A 680 -59.55 -25.04 -22.62
CA ASN A 680 -60.31 -25.33 -21.38
C ASN A 680 -60.17 -26.62 -20.52
N SER A 681 -59.99 -26.35 -19.21
CA SER A 681 -60.66 -26.87 -17.98
C SER A 681 -60.25 -28.20 -17.28
N SER A 682 -59.36 -28.09 -16.26
CA SER A 682 -59.46 -28.47 -14.81
C SER A 682 -59.91 -29.89 -14.32
N PRO A 683 -59.67 -30.32 -13.04
CA PRO A 683 -58.68 -29.97 -11.99
C PRO A 683 -58.04 -31.19 -11.25
N ARG A 684 -57.00 -31.00 -10.41
CA ARG A 684 -56.77 -31.82 -9.19
C ARG A 684 -55.87 -31.16 -8.13
N ARG A 685 -56.24 -31.35 -6.86
CA ARG A 685 -55.76 -30.75 -5.59
C ARG A 685 -54.60 -31.52 -4.91
N LYS A 686 -53.95 -30.81 -3.96
CA LYS A 686 -53.19 -31.19 -2.71
C LYS A 686 -51.68 -30.87 -2.80
N ALA A 687 -51.12 -29.88 -2.06
CA ALA A 687 -50.84 -29.76 -0.60
C ALA A 687 -49.72 -30.72 -0.12
N SER A 688 -48.76 -30.44 0.77
CA SER A 688 -48.12 -29.26 1.40
C SER A 688 -47.13 -29.80 2.47
N GLY A 689 -46.00 -29.13 2.72
CA GLY A 689 -45.17 -29.21 3.96
C GLY A 689 -43.96 -30.16 3.93
N THR A 690 -42.86 -29.97 4.68
CA THR A 690 -42.42 -28.94 5.66
C THR A 690 -40.97 -29.26 6.12
N SER A 691 -40.12 -28.23 6.27
CA SER A 691 -39.04 -27.97 7.26
C SER A 691 -38.15 -29.09 7.90
N ASN A 692 -36.80 -28.97 7.74
CA ASN A 692 -35.66 -28.83 8.72
C ASN A 692 -35.65 -29.57 10.09
N PRO A 693 -34.53 -29.77 10.88
CA PRO A 693 -33.08 -29.36 10.78
C PRO A 693 -31.98 -30.34 11.43
N ILE A 694 -30.73 -29.84 11.61
CA ILE A 694 -29.64 -30.12 12.62
C ILE A 694 -28.65 -31.33 12.53
N LEU A 695 -27.35 -30.99 12.35
CA LEU A 695 -26.06 -31.41 12.99
C LEU A 695 -25.89 -32.71 13.82
N LEU A 696 -24.83 -33.49 13.51
CA LEU A 696 -23.67 -33.91 14.36
C LEU A 696 -23.09 -35.33 14.06
N SER A 697 -21.82 -35.34 13.66
CA SER A 697 -20.66 -36.16 14.13
C SER A 697 -20.64 -37.70 14.21
N ASN A 698 -19.44 -38.23 13.89
CA ASN A 698 -18.75 -39.46 14.36
C ASN A 698 -19.23 -40.79 13.73
N GLU A 699 -18.42 -41.83 13.47
CA GLU A 699 -16.98 -42.14 13.42
C GLU A 699 -16.89 -43.61 12.90
N ARG A 700 -15.67 -44.07 12.53
CA ARG A 700 -15.20 -45.48 12.44
C ARG A 700 -15.57 -46.30 11.18
N GLU A 701 -14.75 -47.24 10.67
CA GLU A 701 -13.54 -47.90 11.20
C GLU A 701 -12.68 -48.52 10.06
N PHE A 702 -11.48 -48.94 10.45
CA PHE A 702 -10.39 -49.60 9.71
C PHE A 702 -10.70 -51.03 9.19
N ASP A 703 -10.00 -51.42 8.10
CA ASP A 703 -9.13 -52.62 7.94
C ASP A 703 -8.97 -52.94 6.44
N ASP A 704 -7.77 -52.87 5.84
CA ASP A 704 -6.56 -53.71 5.92
C ASP A 704 -6.46 -54.74 4.78
N ASN A 705 -5.50 -54.48 3.88
CA ASN A 705 -4.51 -55.41 3.29
C ASN A 705 -4.19 -55.05 1.83
N TYR A 706 -2.95 -54.65 1.56
CA TYR A 706 -2.06 -55.30 0.57
C TYR A 706 -0.63 -54.74 0.69
N HIS A 707 0.25 -55.56 1.26
CA HIS A 707 1.71 -55.62 1.06
C HIS A 707 2.06 -55.81 -0.44
N PHE A 708 3.25 -55.57 -1.03
CA PHE A 708 4.63 -55.24 -0.64
C PHE A 708 5.32 -54.74 -1.94
N SER A 709 6.24 -53.78 -1.90
CA SER A 709 7.62 -53.94 -2.41
C SER A 709 8.43 -52.64 -2.33
N SER A 710 9.51 -52.76 -1.59
CA SER A 710 10.58 -51.81 -1.37
C SER A 710 11.62 -51.90 -2.49
N GLN A 711 12.10 -50.75 -2.99
CA GLN A 711 13.45 -50.66 -3.57
C GLN A 711 14.22 -49.52 -2.93
N GLN A 712 15.34 -49.94 -2.34
CA GLN A 712 16.40 -49.16 -1.74
C GLN A 712 17.14 -48.34 -2.79
N TYR A 713 17.53 -47.11 -2.45
CA TYR A 713 18.65 -46.43 -3.09
C TYR A 713 19.65 -46.01 -2.02
N GLN A 714 20.80 -46.69 -2.01
CA GLN A 714 22.00 -46.30 -1.28
C GLN A 714 22.70 -45.12 -1.98
N PRO A 715 23.26 -44.15 -1.26
CA PRO A 715 24.25 -43.23 -1.79
C PRO A 715 25.66 -43.84 -1.67
N GLN A 716 26.37 -43.98 -2.79
CA GLN A 716 27.78 -44.35 -2.79
C GLN A 716 28.67 -43.17 -2.39
N HIS A 717 29.49 -43.42 -1.38
CA HIS A 717 30.72 -42.70 -1.07
C HIS A 717 31.67 -42.63 -2.29
N LYS A 718 32.25 -41.45 -2.55
CA LYS A 718 33.64 -41.32 -3.01
C LYS A 718 34.33 -40.17 -2.30
N ASN A 719 35.30 -40.55 -1.47
CA ASN A 719 36.27 -39.68 -0.80
C ASN A 719 37.49 -39.46 -1.70
N SER A 720 38.05 -38.25 -1.59
CA SER A 720 39.47 -37.88 -1.66
C SER A 720 40.32 -38.24 -2.89
N SER A 721 40.95 -37.23 -3.50
CA SER A 721 42.39 -36.97 -3.26
C SER A 721 42.92 -35.74 -3.99
N SER A 722 43.51 -34.87 -3.17
CA SER A 722 44.52 -33.85 -3.41
C SER A 722 45.50 -34.14 -4.56
N LYS A 723 45.81 -33.11 -5.36
CA LYS A 723 47.18 -32.84 -5.83
C LYS A 723 47.45 -31.34 -5.91
N ARG A 724 48.44 -30.92 -5.10
CA ARG A 724 49.19 -29.66 -5.19
C ARG A 724 49.77 -29.45 -6.58
N LEU A 725 49.80 -28.20 -7.04
CA LEU A 725 50.94 -27.62 -7.75
C LEU A 725 50.96 -26.10 -7.52
N SER A 726 52.16 -25.58 -7.40
CA SER A 726 52.55 -24.30 -6.83
C SER A 726 53.28 -23.45 -7.86
N ARG A 727 53.05 -22.12 -7.82
CA ARG A 727 53.88 -21.01 -8.39
C ARG A 727 53.99 -21.03 -9.94
N GLU A 728 54.02 -19.93 -10.68
CA GLU A 728 54.68 -18.62 -10.51
C GLU A 728 53.95 -17.45 -11.23
N TYR A 729 54.12 -16.25 -10.64
CA TYR A 729 54.30 -14.93 -11.24
C TYR A 729 54.35 -14.77 -12.78
N SER A 730 53.60 -13.82 -13.35
CA SER A 730 54.05 -12.42 -13.61
C SER A 730 53.23 -11.65 -14.68
N ARG A 731 52.91 -10.39 -14.33
CA ARG A 731 52.86 -9.13 -15.13
C ARG A 731 52.21 -9.07 -16.52
N CYS A 732 51.22 -8.18 -16.66
CA CYS A 732 51.20 -7.06 -17.63
C CYS A 732 50.04 -6.09 -17.29
N ARG A 733 50.38 -4.87 -16.83
CA ARG A 733 50.13 -3.54 -17.48
C ARG A 733 48.65 -3.21 -17.74
N GLU A 734 48.04 -2.33 -16.94
CA GLU A 734 48.03 -0.86 -17.09
C GLU A 734 47.52 -0.38 -18.46
N SER A 735 46.29 0.14 -18.47
CA SER A 735 45.85 1.20 -19.38
C SER A 735 44.85 2.11 -18.67
N SER A 736 45.40 3.14 -18.03
CA SER A 736 44.75 4.36 -17.63
C SER A 736 44.42 5.22 -18.86
N PHE A 737 43.20 5.75 -18.96
CA PHE A 737 42.94 7.00 -19.68
C PHE A 737 41.91 7.83 -18.91
N SER A 738 42.45 8.89 -18.30
CA SER A 738 41.76 10.08 -17.84
C SER A 738 41.39 10.99 -19.01
N PHE A 739 40.25 11.69 -18.94
CA PHE A 739 40.13 13.01 -19.56
C PHE A 739 39.28 13.94 -18.69
N SER A 740 39.81 15.14 -18.46
CA SER A 740 39.24 16.26 -17.74
C SER A 740 38.67 17.30 -18.71
N SER A 741 37.53 17.88 -18.30
CA SER A 741 37.17 19.31 -18.36
C SER A 741 37.00 20.08 -19.69
N SER A 742 35.81 20.70 -19.79
CA SER A 742 35.49 22.07 -20.21
C SER A 742 35.60 22.52 -21.68
N THR A 743 34.48 22.97 -22.29
CA THR A 743 34.13 24.39 -22.56
C THR A 743 32.97 24.52 -23.57
N LEU A 744 32.06 25.48 -23.29
CA LEU A 744 30.93 26.09 -24.02
C LEU A 744 30.78 25.89 -25.56
N ILE A 745 29.51 25.83 -26.03
CA ILE A 745 28.91 26.73 -27.04
C ILE A 745 27.36 26.63 -27.02
N THR A 746 26.76 27.78 -26.69
CA THR A 746 25.51 28.47 -27.09
C THR A 746 24.40 27.81 -27.94
N SER A 747 23.16 28.14 -27.53
CA SER A 747 21.94 28.43 -28.32
C SER A 747 21.18 27.29 -29.02
N TYR A 748 19.92 27.06 -28.60
CA TYR A 748 18.75 27.10 -29.49
C TYR A 748 17.45 27.26 -28.66
N ILE A 749 16.89 28.47 -28.71
CA ILE A 749 15.48 28.77 -28.44
C ILE A 749 14.74 28.60 -29.76
N ILE A 750 13.75 27.71 -29.83
CA ILE A 750 12.65 27.80 -30.80
C ILE A 750 11.35 27.40 -30.10
N ASN A 751 10.42 28.36 -30.06
CA ASN A 751 8.99 28.21 -29.80
C ASN A 751 8.35 27.20 -30.73
N ILE A 752 7.52 26.29 -30.23
CA ILE A 752 6.29 25.88 -30.92
C ILE A 752 5.15 25.78 -29.91
N ILE A 753 4.27 26.79 -29.99
CA ILE A 753 2.86 26.75 -29.63
C ILE A 753 2.14 25.99 -30.75
N ALA A 754 1.28 25.02 -30.43
CA ALA A 754 -0.07 24.83 -30.99
C ALA A 754 -0.64 23.44 -30.67
N PHE A 755 -1.88 23.47 -30.13
CA PHE A 755 -2.84 22.41 -29.81
C PHE A 755 -2.68 21.63 -28.50
#